data_AF-A0A0B5B6Y7-F1
#
_entry.id   AF-A0A0B5B6Y7-F1
#
_cell.length_a   1.000
_cell.length_b   1.000
_cell.length_c   1.000
_cell.angle_alpha   90.00
_cell.angle_beta   90.00
_cell.angle_gamma   90.00
#
_symmetry.space_group_name_H-M   'P 1'
#
loop_
_entity.id
_entity.type
_entity.pdbx_description
1 polymer ?
#
loop_
_entity_poly.entity_id
_entity_poly.type
_entity_poly.pdbx_seq_one_letter_code
_entity_poly.pdbx_strand_id
1 'polypeptide(L)'
;MIGSTDHGTAWRWSAFGKHPAAADYFRLGEGSPFVEGLTKWVESGYRLLTSQGDAAAPFCSWRFWARGFGRESLVLGVVRVSSDSMGRPYPLLIMGSGPLEGWEGRWDLLPLAGEQSWCQIEYLATTTFGDLKKLETGLRTLRPPSAEWEELAARRQGLNRLGSPRDPYASFLDLRELERLAAEHGGTGELHVSLDRGPVNDKIILVSLWHHLIQTAAVGMPTALFMGGTLERSFLAPFRRPLAPGDFLHLWSASETGGWKNSIGTEYAMDIATLGREPVRPDQPVGQDVRYDPLFDTLQAEVDKLTSPAVAGSIDWEKVVRLAADILATRSKDLLVASYLAVGLVQTRGGDGLALGLTVWRDLLERFWADLYPTRMRGRQRSVEWWRDRTEVALRQMGELTLPPEQHAIVAENLEAVGRLLGEHLEDAPSLAPLREVVAAAAPETVPEEALPLSPAPAPGGEMPERDLPRSTTISAEAPRATLSTGSPAQAMEAGLRQVGEAAGALLQQDPASPAPYRLSRLAAWGTVAELPPAAGGRTRIPAPERPVRTFLQELASHGDSEALLKAAEGRLPQFIFWLDLNRFSAEALARLGERFAPAREAVCRETAALLQRLPGLDGLAFADGTPFADPATRQWLAGMAGHGATAGRSGTEQGEPVSRTAEIDREMGEAQALVRDGKLIDAVERLQKRLGTGASRQEKLIWRLALAELLVNANRTSLALPHLEQVIAEIGTFGLEEYDPSLALQGLKLAWLGFDAQAEPRFKEKAAETLHRIARLDPAEMVRLAKG
;
A
#
# COMPACT_ATOMS: atom_id res chain seq x y z
N MET A 1 10.04 57.65 35.63
CA MET A 1 9.10 57.59 34.49
C MET A 1 9.82 56.92 33.32
N ILE A 2 9.73 55.60 33.24
CA ILE A 2 10.07 54.83 32.04
C ILE A 2 8.80 54.04 31.77
N GLY A 3 8.15 54.39 30.66
CA GLY A 3 6.82 53.90 30.31
C GLY A 3 6.85 52.38 30.15
N SER A 4 5.95 51.73 30.88
CA SER A 4 5.53 50.36 30.64
C SER A 4 5.00 50.25 29.21
N THR A 5 5.75 49.59 28.33
CA THR A 5 5.23 49.02 27.09
C THR A 5 4.70 47.63 27.40
N ASP A 6 3.48 47.57 27.94
CA ASP A 6 2.75 46.31 28.12
C ASP A 6 1.48 46.36 27.25
N HIS A 7 1.65 46.07 25.96
CA HIS A 7 0.58 45.83 25.01
C HIS A 7 0.89 44.54 24.24
N GLY A 8 0.88 43.41 24.96
CA GLY A 8 0.68 42.09 24.36
C GLY A 8 -0.70 42.04 23.71
N THR A 9 -0.74 42.00 22.39
CA THR A 9 -1.91 42.09 21.51
C THR A 9 -2.98 41.03 21.81
N ALA A 10 -4.04 41.44 22.50
CA ALA A 10 -5.24 40.62 22.72
C ALA A 10 -6.03 40.38 21.42
N TRP A 11 -6.77 39.26 21.39
CA TRP A 11 -7.73 38.95 20.34
C TRP A 11 -8.80 40.04 20.20
N ARG A 12 -9.13 40.41 18.97
CA ARG A 12 -10.11 41.44 18.65
C ARG A 12 -11.30 40.84 17.90
N TRP A 13 -12.49 41.03 18.44
CA TRP A 13 -13.74 40.54 17.88
C TRP A 13 -14.48 41.63 17.14
N SER A 14 -15.11 41.27 16.03
CA SER A 14 -15.89 42.17 15.19
C SER A 14 -17.12 41.47 14.64
N ALA A 15 -18.18 42.25 14.41
CA ALA A 15 -19.39 41.80 13.75
C ALA A 15 -19.83 42.79 12.68
N PHE A 16 -20.30 42.26 11.56
CA PHE A 16 -20.60 43.01 10.36
C PHE A 16 -21.76 42.32 9.63
N GLY A 17 -22.84 43.06 9.35
CA GLY A 17 -24.00 42.46 8.68
C GLY A 17 -25.29 43.21 8.94
N LYS A 18 -26.39 42.49 8.69
CA LYS A 18 -27.70 42.82 9.24
C LYS A 18 -28.10 41.78 10.28
N HIS A 19 -28.76 42.26 11.32
CA HIS A 19 -29.25 41.46 12.42
C HIS A 19 -30.66 41.94 12.77
N PRO A 20 -31.58 41.08 13.24
CA PRO A 20 -32.94 41.49 13.59
C PRO A 20 -33.00 42.63 14.64
N ALA A 21 -31.97 42.72 15.49
CA ALA A 21 -31.80 43.77 16.49
C ALA A 21 -31.32 45.13 15.93
N ALA A 22 -30.93 45.18 14.66
CA ALA A 22 -30.42 46.36 13.99
C ALA A 22 -31.44 46.86 12.97
N ALA A 23 -31.75 48.16 12.99
CA ALA A 23 -32.63 48.77 11.98
C ALA A 23 -31.95 48.85 10.60
N ASP A 24 -30.62 48.92 10.59
CA ASP A 24 -29.79 49.09 9.39
C ASP A 24 -28.51 48.26 9.47
N TYR A 25 -27.70 48.32 8.41
CA TYR A 25 -26.37 47.72 8.40
C TYR A 25 -25.53 48.17 9.59
N PHE A 26 -24.91 47.24 10.31
CA PHE A 26 -24.06 47.57 11.45
C PHE A 26 -22.63 47.07 11.30
N ARG A 27 -21.72 47.76 11.96
CA ARG A 27 -20.33 47.33 12.17
C ARG A 27 -19.97 47.55 13.64
N LEU A 28 -19.55 46.47 14.29
CA LEU A 28 -19.10 46.46 15.68
C LEU A 28 -17.69 45.91 15.77
N GLY A 29 -16.91 46.38 16.75
CA GLY A 29 -15.53 45.97 16.98
C GLY A 29 -14.48 46.89 16.34
N GLU A 30 -13.21 46.65 16.67
CA GLU A 30 -12.08 47.39 16.12
C GLU A 30 -11.73 46.90 14.70
N GLY A 31 -11.59 47.83 13.76
CA GLY A 31 -11.20 47.53 12.39
C GLY A 31 -9.74 47.06 12.28
N SER A 32 -9.50 46.12 11.37
CA SER A 32 -8.17 45.77 10.86
C SER A 32 -8.21 45.71 9.33
N PRO A 33 -7.08 45.88 8.63
CA PRO A 33 -7.05 45.79 7.17
C PRO A 33 -7.63 44.46 6.64
N PHE A 34 -7.42 43.38 7.39
CA PHE A 34 -7.96 42.07 7.05
C PHE A 34 -9.47 41.97 7.30
N VAL A 35 -9.95 42.49 8.44
CA VAL A 35 -11.39 42.62 8.75
C VAL A 35 -12.11 43.38 7.64
N GLU A 36 -11.51 44.47 7.16
CA GLU A 36 -12.02 45.24 6.02
C GLU A 36 -12.01 44.47 4.70
N GLY A 37 -10.98 43.68 4.44
CA GLY A 37 -10.91 42.81 3.27
C GLY A 37 -12.04 41.78 3.23
N LEU A 38 -12.25 41.04 4.31
CA LEU A 38 -13.33 40.06 4.45
C LEU A 38 -14.72 40.70 4.38
N THR A 39 -14.89 41.84 5.06
CA THR A 39 -16.10 42.68 4.98
C THR A 39 -16.43 43.01 3.51
N LYS A 40 -15.46 43.56 2.76
CA LYS A 40 -15.63 43.92 1.35
C LYS A 40 -15.90 42.71 0.45
N TRP A 41 -15.27 41.57 0.75
CA TRP A 41 -15.50 40.32 0.04
C TRP A 41 -16.95 39.85 0.20
N VAL A 42 -17.49 39.83 1.43
CA VAL A 42 -18.89 39.47 1.71
C VAL A 42 -19.85 40.43 1.02
N GLU A 43 -19.63 41.76 1.12
CA GLU A 43 -20.49 42.74 0.45
C GLU A 43 -20.49 42.58 -1.08
N SER A 44 -19.30 42.41 -1.67
CA SER A 44 -19.15 42.29 -3.12
C SER A 44 -19.80 41.01 -3.65
N GLY A 45 -19.60 39.89 -2.95
CA GLY A 45 -20.25 38.63 -3.27
C GLY A 45 -21.76 38.71 -3.16
N TYR A 46 -22.29 39.31 -2.09
CA TYR A 46 -23.73 39.46 -1.89
C TYR A 46 -24.39 40.40 -2.92
N ARG A 47 -23.71 41.48 -3.32
CA ARG A 47 -24.18 42.34 -4.42
C ARG A 47 -24.24 41.58 -5.75
N LEU A 48 -23.27 40.70 -6.01
CA LEU A 48 -23.28 39.85 -7.21
C LEU A 48 -24.43 38.84 -7.18
N LEU A 49 -24.71 38.25 -6.01
CA LEU A 49 -25.80 37.31 -5.83
C LEU A 49 -27.16 37.97 -6.13
N THR A 50 -27.37 39.15 -5.52
CA THR A 50 -28.64 39.89 -5.67
C THR A 50 -28.83 40.49 -7.07
N SER A 51 -27.75 40.74 -7.83
CA SER A 51 -27.86 41.22 -9.21
C SER A 51 -28.18 40.12 -10.22
N GLN A 52 -27.95 38.84 -9.89
CA GLN A 52 -28.28 37.69 -10.74
C GLN A 52 -29.75 37.26 -10.65
N GLY A 53 -30.56 37.91 -9.79
CA GLY A 53 -32.00 37.66 -9.70
C GLY A 53 -32.40 36.43 -8.87
N ASP A 54 -31.43 35.76 -8.23
CA ASP A 54 -31.72 34.61 -7.38
C ASP A 54 -32.42 35.04 -6.08
N ALA A 55 -33.68 34.63 -5.96
CA ALA A 55 -34.57 34.99 -4.88
C ALA A 55 -34.31 34.09 -3.66
N ALA A 56 -33.89 34.71 -2.55
CA ALA A 56 -33.70 34.11 -1.24
C ALA A 56 -32.78 32.88 -1.24
N ALA A 57 -31.48 33.12 -1.06
CA ALA A 57 -30.54 32.04 -0.76
C ALA A 57 -31.09 31.21 0.42
N PRO A 58 -31.28 29.89 0.25
CA PRO A 58 -31.65 29.02 1.34
C PRO A 58 -30.62 29.15 2.47
N PHE A 59 -31.07 28.90 3.69
CA PHE A 59 -30.24 29.05 4.87
C PHE A 59 -28.88 28.38 4.69
N CYS A 60 -27.80 29.15 4.88
CA CYS A 60 -26.45 28.62 4.96
C CYS A 60 -25.66 29.24 6.12
N SER A 61 -24.73 28.47 6.67
CA SER A 61 -23.85 28.86 7.77
C SER A 61 -22.49 28.20 7.61
N TRP A 62 -21.43 29.00 7.70
CA TRP A 62 -20.06 28.56 7.49
C TRP A 62 -19.17 29.04 8.62
N ARG A 63 -18.62 28.11 9.39
CA ARG A 63 -17.45 28.37 10.23
C ARG A 63 -16.23 28.49 9.31
N PHE A 64 -15.29 29.35 9.67
CA PHE A 64 -14.06 29.46 8.90
C PHE A 64 -12.87 29.85 9.76
N TRP A 65 -11.69 29.52 9.25
CA TRP A 65 -10.44 30.12 9.68
C TRP A 65 -9.65 30.62 8.46
N ALA A 66 -8.82 31.64 8.66
CA ALA A 66 -7.97 32.21 7.62
C ALA A 66 -6.67 32.75 8.20
N ARG A 67 -5.63 32.78 7.37
CA ARG A 67 -4.34 33.36 7.74
C ARG A 67 -4.47 34.87 7.89
N GLY A 68 -4.14 35.37 9.08
CA GLY A 68 -4.10 36.81 9.37
C GLY A 68 -2.83 37.49 8.84
N PHE A 69 -2.72 38.79 9.07
CA PHE A 69 -1.57 39.58 8.63
C PHE A 69 -0.45 39.54 9.70
N GLY A 70 0.68 38.93 9.37
CA GLY A 70 1.83 38.79 10.28
C GLY A 70 2.04 37.36 10.77
N ARG A 71 3.18 37.12 11.43
CA ARG A 71 3.54 35.79 11.95
C ARG A 71 2.59 35.40 13.09
N GLU A 72 2.16 34.13 13.12
CA GLU A 72 1.22 33.59 14.10
C GLU A 72 -0.17 34.29 14.13
N SER A 73 -0.52 35.11 13.13
CA SER A 73 -1.81 35.78 13.10
C SER A 73 -2.90 34.87 12.53
N LEU A 74 -3.93 34.59 13.30
CA LEU A 74 -5.08 33.77 12.92
C LEU A 74 -6.36 34.63 12.89
N VAL A 75 -7.23 34.34 11.93
CA VAL A 75 -8.61 34.82 11.93
C VAL A 75 -9.55 33.63 11.98
N LEU A 76 -10.56 33.68 12.84
CA LEU A 76 -11.64 32.69 12.90
C LEU A 76 -12.99 33.39 12.93
N GLY A 77 -14.01 32.80 12.34
CA GLY A 77 -15.34 33.37 12.40
C GLY A 77 -16.44 32.48 11.86
N VAL A 78 -17.64 33.05 11.82
CA VAL A 78 -18.82 32.47 11.19
C VAL A 78 -19.40 33.49 10.22
N VAL A 79 -19.71 33.04 9.01
CA VAL A 79 -20.48 33.78 8.02
C VAL A 79 -21.75 33.00 7.70
N ARG A 80 -22.91 33.61 7.85
CA ARG A 80 -24.20 32.93 7.70
C ARG A 80 -25.30 33.83 7.16
N VAL A 81 -26.39 33.22 6.72
CA VAL A 81 -27.64 33.94 6.45
C VAL A 81 -28.25 34.39 7.78
N SER A 82 -28.59 35.68 7.82
CA SER A 82 -29.34 36.40 8.84
C SER A 82 -30.50 37.13 8.17
N SER A 83 -31.28 37.89 8.93
CA SER A 83 -32.33 38.76 8.39
C SER A 83 -32.30 40.15 8.99
N ASP A 84 -32.84 41.11 8.26
CA ASP A 84 -33.20 42.42 8.83
C ASP A 84 -34.54 42.37 9.58
N SER A 85 -34.93 43.50 10.18
CA SER A 85 -36.21 43.62 10.90
C SER A 85 -37.45 43.34 10.02
N MET A 86 -37.29 43.38 8.69
CA MET A 86 -38.34 43.08 7.71
C MET A 86 -38.28 41.62 7.22
N GLY A 87 -37.37 40.80 7.75
CA GLY A 87 -37.20 39.40 7.38
C GLY A 87 -36.43 39.17 6.07
N ARG A 88 -35.83 40.20 5.47
CA ARG A 88 -35.08 40.04 4.22
C ARG A 88 -33.73 39.38 4.51
N PRO A 89 -33.34 38.32 3.77
CA PRO A 89 -32.10 37.62 4.03
C PRO A 89 -30.90 38.54 3.79
N TYR A 90 -29.87 38.42 4.61
CA TYR A 90 -28.62 39.17 4.46
C TYR A 90 -27.47 38.44 5.18
N PRO A 91 -26.23 38.47 4.67
CA PRO A 91 -25.10 37.84 5.35
C PRO A 91 -24.74 38.54 6.67
N LEU A 92 -24.57 37.76 7.73
CA LEU A 92 -23.98 38.18 9.00
C LEU A 92 -22.62 37.50 9.15
N LEU A 93 -21.59 38.32 9.36
CA LEU A 93 -20.22 37.91 9.63
C LEU A 93 -19.86 38.30 11.07
N ILE A 94 -19.47 37.32 11.87
CA ILE A 94 -18.87 37.54 13.20
C ILE A 94 -17.52 36.83 13.21
N MET A 95 -16.45 37.54 13.57
CA MET A 95 -15.09 36.99 13.52
C MET A 95 -14.18 37.62 14.55
N GLY A 96 -13.10 36.90 14.88
CA GLY A 96 -12.01 37.36 15.73
C GLY A 96 -10.68 37.24 15.01
N SER A 97 -9.78 38.17 15.28
CA SER A 97 -8.38 38.12 14.82
C SER A 97 -7.41 38.35 15.96
N GLY A 98 -6.36 37.54 16.04
CA GLY A 98 -5.32 37.67 17.06
C GLY A 98 -4.14 36.71 16.83
N PRO A 99 -3.08 36.82 17.63
CA PRO A 99 -1.99 35.85 17.61
C PRO A 99 -2.43 34.52 18.23
N LEU A 100 -1.96 33.40 17.67
CA LEU A 100 -2.11 32.06 18.24
C LEU A 100 -0.83 31.26 18.03
N GLU A 101 0.05 31.17 19.02
CA GLU A 101 1.39 30.60 18.84
C GLU A 101 1.37 29.14 18.33
N GLY A 102 2.11 28.86 17.26
CA GLY A 102 2.34 27.52 16.71
C GLY A 102 1.23 27.00 15.79
N TRP A 103 0.22 27.82 15.48
CA TRP A 103 -0.96 27.37 14.74
C TRP A 103 -0.67 27.02 13.28
N GLU A 104 0.28 27.70 12.63
CA GLU A 104 0.57 27.49 11.20
C GLU A 104 1.10 26.07 10.91
N GLY A 105 1.74 25.43 11.89
CA GLY A 105 2.19 24.04 11.80
C GLY A 105 1.17 23.02 12.33
N ARG A 106 0.08 23.49 12.93
CA ARG A 106 -0.92 22.67 13.66
C ARG A 106 -2.35 23.03 13.25
N TRP A 107 -2.52 23.55 12.03
CA TRP A 107 -3.80 24.03 11.54
C TRP A 107 -4.84 22.92 11.39
N ASP A 108 -4.37 21.68 11.29
CA ASP A 108 -5.13 20.44 11.36
C ASP A 108 -5.91 20.26 12.67
N LEU A 109 -5.50 20.94 13.75
CA LEU A 109 -6.17 20.94 15.06
C LEU A 109 -7.12 22.13 15.26
N LEU A 110 -7.18 23.08 14.32
CA LEU A 110 -8.05 24.25 14.44
C LEU A 110 -9.55 23.93 14.60
N PRO A 111 -10.11 22.88 13.96
CA PRO A 111 -11.50 22.47 14.22
C PRO A 111 -11.78 22.28 15.72
N LEU A 112 -10.79 21.78 16.48
CA LEU A 112 -10.93 21.53 17.91
C LEU A 112 -10.58 22.76 18.74
N ALA A 113 -9.52 23.47 18.34
CA ALA A 113 -9.07 24.69 19.00
C ALA A 113 -10.14 25.80 18.98
N GLY A 114 -10.83 25.94 17.84
CA GLY A 114 -11.84 26.96 17.59
C GLY A 114 -13.25 26.60 18.03
N GLU A 115 -13.51 25.34 18.45
CA GLU A 115 -14.86 24.83 18.72
C GLU A 115 -15.62 25.69 19.73
N GLN A 116 -14.96 26.07 20.83
CA GLN A 116 -15.56 26.92 21.84
C GLN A 116 -15.90 28.31 21.28
N SER A 117 -14.97 28.92 20.54
CA SER A 117 -15.16 30.23 19.94
C SER A 117 -16.30 30.21 18.93
N TRP A 118 -16.35 29.22 18.03
CA TRP A 118 -17.42 29.08 17.04
C TRP A 118 -18.78 28.86 17.70
N CYS A 119 -18.89 27.98 18.71
CA CYS A 119 -20.14 27.80 19.46
C CYS A 119 -20.65 29.11 20.07
N GLN A 120 -19.76 29.91 20.67
CA GLN A 120 -20.15 31.21 21.24
C GLN A 120 -20.56 32.20 20.14
N ILE A 121 -19.86 32.22 19.00
CA ILE A 121 -20.21 33.07 17.85
C ILE A 121 -21.58 32.68 17.29
N GLU A 122 -21.85 31.39 17.11
CA GLU A 122 -23.13 30.89 16.60
C GLU A 122 -24.28 31.21 17.56
N TYR A 123 -24.05 31.09 18.87
CA TYR A 123 -25.00 31.54 19.89
C TYR A 123 -25.31 33.03 19.74
N LEU A 124 -24.29 33.90 19.62
CA LEU A 124 -24.51 35.33 19.41
C LEU A 124 -25.22 35.61 18.08
N ALA A 125 -24.88 34.89 17.01
CA ALA A 125 -25.45 35.10 15.69
C ALA A 125 -26.92 34.63 15.57
N THR A 126 -27.39 33.79 16.48
CA THR A 126 -28.78 33.28 16.53
C THR A 126 -29.63 33.94 17.61
N THR A 127 -29.00 34.63 18.58
CA THR A 127 -29.72 35.25 19.69
C THR A 127 -30.44 36.52 19.24
N THR A 128 -31.75 36.58 19.45
CA THR A 128 -32.52 37.82 19.27
C THR A 128 -32.23 38.80 20.41
N PHE A 129 -31.50 39.87 20.11
CA PHE A 129 -31.30 40.97 21.03
C PHE A 129 -32.36 42.05 20.84
N GLY A 130 -32.77 42.71 21.92
CA GLY A 130 -33.62 43.91 21.84
C GLY A 130 -32.84 45.19 21.50
N ASP A 131 -31.51 45.15 21.52
CA ASP A 131 -30.60 46.28 21.30
C ASP A 131 -29.22 45.75 20.83
N LEU A 132 -28.61 46.47 19.88
CA LEU A 132 -27.26 46.23 19.37
C LEU A 132 -26.16 46.27 20.45
N LYS A 133 -26.32 47.05 21.53
CA LYS A 133 -25.35 47.10 22.64
C LYS A 133 -25.19 45.75 23.34
N LYS A 134 -26.24 44.93 23.38
CA LYS A 134 -26.17 43.58 23.95
C LYS A 134 -25.32 42.66 23.08
N LEU A 135 -25.43 42.78 21.75
CA LEU A 135 -24.55 42.08 20.83
C LEU A 135 -23.09 42.54 20.99
N GLU A 136 -22.85 43.85 21.07
CA GLU A 136 -21.50 44.38 21.31
C GLU A 136 -20.90 43.88 22.63
N THR A 137 -21.70 43.86 23.70
CA THR A 137 -21.28 43.32 24.99
C THR A 137 -20.98 41.82 24.88
N GLY A 138 -21.79 41.06 24.15
CA GLY A 138 -21.54 39.64 23.87
C GLY A 138 -20.26 39.40 23.08
N LEU A 139 -19.92 40.25 22.10
CA LEU A 139 -18.66 40.13 21.36
C LEU A 139 -17.43 40.26 22.27
N ARG A 140 -17.52 41.09 23.32
CA ARG A 140 -16.43 41.27 24.29
C ARG A 140 -16.25 40.07 25.22
N THR A 141 -17.23 39.16 25.31
CA THR A 141 -17.13 37.94 26.14
C THR A 141 -16.70 36.70 25.35
N LEU A 142 -16.51 36.83 24.03
CA LEU A 142 -16.00 35.76 23.18
C LEU A 142 -14.57 35.37 23.58
N ARG A 143 -14.36 34.07 23.75
CA ARG A 143 -13.05 33.52 24.08
C ARG A 143 -12.25 33.20 22.82
N PRO A 144 -10.94 33.50 22.81
CA PRO A 144 -10.05 33.10 21.71
C PRO A 144 -9.96 31.56 21.61
N PRO A 145 -9.48 31.03 20.46
CA PRO A 145 -9.26 29.60 20.31
C PRO A 145 -8.17 29.13 21.27
N SER A 146 -8.26 27.88 21.72
CA SER A 146 -7.25 27.31 22.64
C SER A 146 -5.93 27.06 21.90
N ALA A 147 -4.81 27.32 22.60
CA ALA A 147 -3.46 26.99 22.16
C ALA A 147 -2.92 25.72 22.86
N GLU A 148 -3.78 24.94 23.52
CA GLU A 148 -3.42 23.71 24.24
C GLU A 148 -3.19 22.56 23.25
N TRP A 149 -2.21 22.71 22.37
CA TRP A 149 -2.01 21.85 21.22
C TRP A 149 -1.79 20.39 21.58
N GLU A 150 -1.15 20.10 22.70
CA GLU A 150 -0.93 18.72 23.17
C GLU A 150 -2.24 18.06 23.59
N GLU A 151 -3.08 18.78 24.36
CA GLU A 151 -4.40 18.31 24.74
C GLU A 151 -5.31 18.20 23.52
N LEU A 152 -5.27 19.15 22.59
CA LEU A 152 -6.04 19.11 21.35
C LEU A 152 -5.58 17.99 20.43
N ALA A 153 -4.29 17.70 20.36
CA ALA A 153 -3.75 16.56 19.64
C ALA A 153 -4.20 15.25 20.29
N ALA A 154 -4.12 15.15 21.61
CA ALA A 154 -4.63 14.00 22.37
C ALA A 154 -6.16 13.86 22.23
N ARG A 155 -6.90 14.98 22.18
CA ARG A 155 -8.34 15.02 21.96
C ARG A 155 -8.70 14.68 20.52
N ARG A 156 -7.91 15.05 19.51
CA ARG A 156 -8.11 14.56 18.14
C ARG A 156 -7.85 13.06 18.07
N GLN A 157 -6.76 12.60 18.68
CA GLN A 157 -6.50 11.18 18.89
C GLN A 157 -7.61 10.50 19.72
N GLY A 158 -8.37 11.26 20.51
CA GLY A 158 -9.47 10.80 21.38
C GLY A 158 -10.87 10.90 20.78
N LEU A 159 -11.16 11.86 19.89
CA LEU A 159 -12.42 12.02 19.15
C LEU A 159 -12.66 10.89 18.17
N ASN A 160 -11.56 10.24 17.80
CA ASN A 160 -11.61 9.04 17.04
C ASN A 160 -11.97 7.82 17.97
N ARG A 161 -11.84 7.88 19.32
CA ARG A 161 -11.93 6.69 20.21
C ARG A 161 -13.36 6.43 20.66
N LEU A 162 -13.71 5.16 20.81
CA LEU A 162 -14.54 4.76 21.95
C LEU A 162 -13.60 4.30 23.09
N GLY A 163 -13.31 5.22 24.03
CA GLY A 163 -12.82 4.87 25.38
C GLY A 163 -11.39 5.22 25.85
N SER A 164 -10.44 5.75 25.05
CA SER A 164 -9.06 6.18 25.49
C SER A 164 -8.08 5.05 25.90
N PRO A 165 -6.70 5.06 25.69
CA PRO A 165 -5.71 6.14 25.56
C PRO A 165 -4.75 6.14 24.32
N ARG A 166 -4.86 5.29 23.28
CA ARG A 166 -3.92 5.31 22.10
C ARG A 166 -4.50 4.94 20.72
N ASP A 167 -5.38 5.80 20.24
CA ASP A 167 -5.63 6.09 18.81
C ASP A 167 -6.61 5.18 18.03
N PRO A 168 -7.41 5.73 17.10
CA PRO A 168 -8.56 5.05 16.52
C PRO A 168 -8.71 5.44 15.04
N TYR A 169 -7.75 5.04 14.23
CA TYR A 169 -8.07 4.73 12.85
C TYR A 169 -8.64 3.33 12.78
N ALA A 170 -9.68 3.11 13.58
CA ALA A 170 -10.36 1.85 13.73
C ALA A 170 -11.54 1.73 12.76
N SER A 171 -11.91 2.81 12.06
CA SER A 171 -13.28 2.98 11.60
C SER A 171 -13.41 3.10 10.08
N PHE A 172 -12.46 3.74 9.40
CA PHE A 172 -12.58 4.06 7.98
C PHE A 172 -12.02 2.94 7.09
N LEU A 173 -12.82 2.46 6.13
CA LEU A 173 -12.55 1.29 5.27
C LEU A 173 -11.38 1.47 4.31
N ASP A 174 -11.13 2.71 3.85
CA ASP A 174 -10.15 2.95 2.80
C ASP A 174 -9.39 4.26 3.04
N LEU A 175 -8.65 4.33 4.16
CA LEU A 175 -7.79 5.47 4.47
C LEU A 175 -6.79 5.74 3.34
N ARG A 176 -6.27 4.69 2.69
CA ARG A 176 -5.36 4.81 1.54
C ARG A 176 -6.04 5.50 0.36
N GLU A 177 -7.29 5.17 0.08
CA GLU A 177 -8.06 5.85 -0.96
C GLU A 177 -8.36 7.31 -0.58
N LEU A 178 -8.68 7.59 0.68
CA LEU A 178 -8.85 8.96 1.17
C LEU A 178 -7.55 9.77 1.07
N GLU A 179 -6.40 9.18 1.39
CA GLU A 179 -5.07 9.76 1.20
C GLU A 179 -4.78 10.00 -0.28
N ARG A 180 -5.09 9.04 -1.16
CA ARG A 180 -4.95 9.19 -2.62
C ARG A 180 -5.79 10.35 -3.13
N LEU A 181 -7.06 10.41 -2.74
CA LEU A 181 -7.98 11.49 -3.11
C LEU A 181 -7.48 12.85 -2.63
N ALA A 182 -7.01 12.91 -1.37
CA ALA A 182 -6.41 14.11 -0.80
C ALA A 182 -5.12 14.52 -1.53
N ALA A 183 -4.27 13.57 -1.96
CA ALA A 183 -3.04 13.85 -2.69
C ALA A 183 -3.31 14.31 -4.13
N GLU A 184 -4.23 13.67 -4.84
CA GLU A 184 -4.61 14.02 -6.21
C GLU A 184 -5.16 15.45 -6.31
N HIS A 185 -5.99 15.82 -5.33
CA HIS A 185 -6.62 17.14 -5.32
C HIS A 185 -5.86 18.15 -4.46
N GLY A 186 -4.89 17.68 -3.67
CA GLY A 186 -4.06 18.48 -2.78
C GLY A 186 -3.18 19.47 -3.52
N GLY A 187 -2.93 19.32 -4.82
CA GLY A 187 -2.25 20.34 -5.64
C GLY A 187 -3.17 21.39 -6.26
N THR A 188 -4.49 21.14 -6.29
CA THR A 188 -5.45 21.97 -7.01
C THR A 188 -5.92 23.16 -6.16
N GLY A 189 -6.30 24.27 -6.82
CA GLY A 189 -6.73 25.49 -6.12
C GLY A 189 -8.12 25.42 -5.47
N GLU A 190 -8.91 24.39 -5.80
CA GLU A 190 -10.34 24.25 -5.46
C GLU A 190 -10.64 22.79 -5.11
N LEU A 191 -10.20 22.36 -3.92
CA LEU A 191 -10.59 21.06 -3.34
C LEU A 191 -11.87 21.27 -2.54
N HIS A 192 -12.92 20.52 -2.85
CA HIS A 192 -14.17 20.53 -2.09
C HIS A 192 -14.52 19.13 -1.59
N VAL A 193 -14.82 19.02 -0.30
CA VAL A 193 -15.21 17.75 0.33
C VAL A 193 -16.67 17.82 0.76
N SER A 194 -17.51 16.91 0.29
CA SER A 194 -18.87 16.71 0.78
C SER A 194 -18.82 15.78 1.99
N LEU A 195 -19.26 16.30 3.14
CA LEU A 195 -19.25 15.58 4.42
C LEU A 195 -20.48 14.68 4.60
N ASP A 196 -21.42 14.68 3.64
CA ASP A 196 -22.68 13.89 3.69
C ASP A 196 -22.65 12.63 2.87
N ARG A 197 -21.67 12.50 1.97
CA ARG A 197 -21.49 11.27 1.19
C ARG A 197 -20.73 10.30 2.06
N GLY A 198 -21.38 9.39 2.80
CA GLY A 198 -20.68 8.38 3.59
C GLY A 198 -21.45 7.96 4.85
N PRO A 199 -21.14 6.78 5.41
CA PRO A 199 -21.82 6.23 6.58
C PRO A 199 -21.47 6.90 7.92
N VAL A 200 -20.47 7.78 7.99
CA VAL A 200 -20.13 8.51 9.23
C VAL A 200 -21.01 9.74 9.41
N ASN A 201 -21.85 9.71 10.46
CA ASN A 201 -22.79 10.78 10.77
C ASN A 201 -22.14 11.95 11.54
N ASP A 202 -21.07 11.69 12.29
CA ASP A 202 -20.39 12.72 13.07
C ASP A 202 -19.51 13.60 12.15
N LYS A 203 -19.98 14.83 11.91
CA LYS A 203 -19.31 15.79 11.03
C LYS A 203 -18.02 16.33 11.63
N ILE A 204 -17.88 16.42 12.96
CA ILE A 204 -16.62 16.95 13.54
C ILE A 204 -15.47 15.97 13.33
N ILE A 205 -15.77 14.66 13.32
CA ILE A 205 -14.81 13.61 12.97
C ILE A 205 -14.38 13.77 11.51
N LEU A 206 -15.33 13.86 10.58
CA LEU A 206 -15.01 14.04 9.15
C LEU A 206 -14.24 15.34 8.88
N VAL A 207 -14.63 16.44 9.51
CA VAL A 207 -13.90 17.71 9.41
C VAL A 207 -12.47 17.55 9.91
N SER A 208 -12.26 16.94 11.07
CA SER A 208 -10.93 16.73 11.65
C SER A 208 -10.06 15.82 10.79
N LEU A 209 -10.64 14.72 10.27
CA LEU A 209 -9.98 13.78 9.36
C LEU A 209 -9.49 14.50 8.09
N TRP A 210 -10.38 15.22 7.40
CA TRP A 210 -10.00 15.89 6.16
C TRP A 210 -9.01 17.04 6.37
N HIS A 211 -9.07 17.75 7.50
CA HIS A 211 -8.02 18.71 7.84
C HIS A 211 -6.65 18.02 7.96
N HIS A 212 -6.58 16.87 8.63
CA HIS A 212 -5.35 16.09 8.74
C HIS A 212 -4.87 15.58 7.38
N LEU A 213 -5.75 14.96 6.59
CA LEU A 213 -5.42 14.45 5.25
C LEU A 213 -4.94 15.54 4.30
N ILE A 214 -5.57 16.72 4.31
CA ILE A 214 -5.14 17.85 3.48
C ILE A 214 -3.76 18.34 3.95
N GLN A 215 -3.49 18.35 5.26
CA GLN A 215 -2.19 18.75 5.79
C GLN A 215 -1.07 17.77 5.41
N THR A 216 -1.34 16.47 5.46
CA THR A 216 -0.34 15.45 5.14
C THR A 216 -0.10 15.31 3.64
N ALA A 217 -1.16 15.40 2.84
CA ALA A 217 -1.08 15.15 1.40
C ALA A 217 -0.61 16.36 0.59
N ALA A 218 -0.77 17.59 1.09
CA ALA A 218 -0.64 18.79 0.29
C ALA A 218 0.50 19.72 0.77
N VAL A 219 1.29 20.24 -0.17
CA VAL A 219 2.35 21.20 0.15
C VAL A 219 1.75 22.57 0.47
N GLY A 220 1.96 23.04 1.70
CA GLY A 220 1.55 24.36 2.15
C GLY A 220 0.11 24.45 2.69
N MET A 221 -0.09 25.36 3.64
CA MET A 221 -1.37 25.63 4.29
C MET A 221 -2.30 26.47 3.40
N PRO A 222 -3.62 26.21 3.38
CA PRO A 222 -4.56 27.09 2.68
C PRO A 222 -4.60 28.50 3.28
N THR A 223 -4.98 29.48 2.46
CA THR A 223 -5.14 30.88 2.88
C THR A 223 -6.38 31.04 3.77
N ALA A 224 -7.46 30.34 3.43
CA ALA A 224 -8.68 30.26 4.21
C ALA A 224 -9.31 28.87 4.04
N LEU A 225 -10.10 28.44 5.02
CA LEU A 225 -10.86 27.20 4.94
C LEU A 225 -12.22 27.40 5.59
N PHE A 226 -13.27 26.99 4.87
CA PHE A 226 -14.66 27.08 5.30
C PHE A 226 -15.21 25.68 5.57
N MET A 227 -15.96 25.54 6.67
CA MET A 227 -16.60 24.30 7.09
C MET A 227 -18.05 24.60 7.48
N GLY A 228 -19.00 23.98 6.81
CA GLY A 228 -20.42 24.28 6.97
C GLY A 228 -21.21 24.05 5.69
N GLY A 229 -22.33 24.74 5.53
CA GLY A 229 -23.21 24.53 4.40
C GLY A 229 -24.65 24.91 4.72
N THR A 230 -25.58 24.06 4.33
CA THR A 230 -27.03 24.22 4.50
C THR A 230 -27.56 23.29 5.59
N LEU A 231 -28.87 23.30 5.83
CA LEU A 231 -29.51 22.33 6.74
C LEU A 231 -29.42 20.88 6.22
N GLU A 232 -29.33 20.70 4.91
CA GLU A 232 -29.34 19.37 4.29
C GLU A 232 -27.94 18.89 3.90
N ARG A 233 -27.00 19.82 3.72
CA ARG A 233 -25.68 19.52 3.16
C ARG A 233 -24.55 20.26 3.86
N SER A 234 -23.49 19.53 4.18
CA SER A 234 -22.27 20.01 4.84
C SER A 234 -21.05 19.75 3.97
N PHE A 235 -20.16 20.74 3.91
CA PHE A 235 -18.97 20.74 3.08
C PHE A 235 -17.75 21.27 3.83
N LEU A 236 -16.58 20.87 3.33
CA LEU A 236 -15.28 21.47 3.63
C LEU A 236 -14.72 22.11 2.37
N ALA A 237 -14.29 23.38 2.45
CA ALA A 237 -13.83 24.17 1.32
C ALA A 237 -12.54 24.95 1.66
N PRO A 238 -11.36 24.34 1.45
CA PRO A 238 -10.08 25.03 1.48
C PRO A 238 -9.86 25.94 0.25
N PHE A 239 -9.42 27.17 0.49
CA PHE A 239 -8.99 28.15 -0.51
C PHE A 239 -7.50 28.44 -0.36
N ARG A 240 -6.73 28.19 -1.41
CA ARG A 240 -5.27 28.36 -1.42
C ARG A 240 -4.81 29.70 -2.00
N ARG A 241 -5.71 30.40 -2.67
CA ARG A 241 -5.55 31.77 -3.17
C ARG A 241 -6.29 32.76 -2.28
N PRO A 242 -5.98 34.07 -2.38
CA PRO A 242 -6.82 35.11 -1.82
C PRO A 242 -8.27 34.97 -2.28
N LEU A 243 -9.22 35.23 -1.36
CA LEU A 243 -10.65 35.12 -1.62
C LEU A 243 -11.09 36.15 -2.67
N ALA A 244 -11.75 35.66 -3.72
CA ALA A 244 -12.37 36.44 -4.78
C ALA A 244 -13.90 36.51 -4.55
N PRO A 245 -14.61 37.53 -5.07
CA PRO A 245 -16.07 37.65 -4.91
C PRO A 245 -16.86 36.43 -5.39
N GLY A 246 -16.36 35.70 -6.40
CA GLY A 246 -16.97 34.46 -6.89
C GLY A 246 -16.96 33.32 -5.84
N ASP A 247 -15.99 33.30 -4.93
CA ASP A 247 -15.91 32.28 -3.87
C ASP A 247 -17.07 32.42 -2.88
N PHE A 248 -17.55 33.65 -2.66
CA PHE A 248 -18.74 33.88 -1.84
C PHE A 248 -19.99 33.26 -2.49
N LEU A 249 -20.17 33.46 -3.81
CA LEU A 249 -21.28 32.84 -4.55
C LEU A 249 -21.20 31.32 -4.50
N HIS A 250 -19.99 30.77 -4.60
CA HIS A 250 -19.77 29.33 -4.49
C HIS A 250 -20.21 28.78 -3.12
N LEU A 251 -19.83 29.44 -2.02
CA LEU A 251 -20.30 29.10 -0.66
C LEU A 251 -21.81 29.30 -0.49
N TRP A 252 -22.40 30.30 -1.13
CA TRP A 252 -23.83 30.61 -1.03
C TRP A 252 -24.72 29.71 -1.91
N SER A 253 -24.17 29.07 -2.95
CA SER A 253 -24.87 28.15 -3.86
C SER A 253 -24.77 26.68 -3.42
N ALA A 254 -24.26 26.39 -2.22
CA ALA A 254 -24.12 25.02 -1.70
C ALA A 254 -25.43 24.22 -1.58
N SER A 255 -26.57 24.92 -1.63
CA SER A 255 -27.92 24.34 -1.66
C SER A 255 -28.34 23.82 -3.03
N GLU A 256 -27.77 24.34 -4.12
CA GLU A 256 -28.21 24.02 -5.47
C GLU A 256 -27.71 22.62 -5.86
N THR A 257 -28.63 21.75 -6.27
CA THR A 257 -28.32 20.45 -6.85
C THR A 257 -27.40 20.62 -8.07
N GLY A 258 -26.12 20.22 -7.93
CA GLY A 258 -25.14 20.24 -9.01
C GLY A 258 -24.24 21.48 -9.09
N GLY A 259 -24.36 22.44 -8.16
CA GLY A 259 -23.50 23.64 -8.12
C GLY A 259 -22.04 23.33 -7.78
N TRP A 260 -21.81 22.36 -6.89
CA TRP A 260 -20.48 21.93 -6.47
C TRP A 260 -20.03 20.73 -7.33
N LYS A 261 -19.61 21.01 -8.57
CA LYS A 261 -18.99 20.02 -9.46
C LYS A 261 -17.60 19.63 -8.91
N ASN A 262 -17.20 18.36 -9.08
CA ASN A 262 -15.92 17.81 -8.62
C ASN A 262 -15.72 17.79 -7.09
N SER A 263 -16.80 17.74 -6.29
CA SER A 263 -16.67 17.49 -4.85
C SER A 263 -16.27 16.03 -4.60
N ILE A 264 -15.18 15.82 -3.87
CA ILE A 264 -14.85 14.52 -3.30
C ILE A 264 -15.86 14.24 -2.19
N GLY A 265 -16.39 13.03 -2.07
CA GLY A 265 -17.21 12.69 -0.92
C GLY A 265 -16.45 11.86 0.10
N THR A 266 -17.09 11.64 1.24
CA THR A 266 -16.58 10.80 2.33
C THR A 266 -17.06 9.36 2.21
N GLU A 267 -17.39 8.87 1.02
CA GLU A 267 -18.04 7.55 0.82
C GLU A 267 -17.14 6.38 1.23
N TYR A 268 -15.82 6.59 1.17
CA TYR A 268 -14.79 5.67 1.65
C TYR A 268 -14.61 5.73 3.18
N ALA A 269 -15.29 6.68 3.82
CA ALA A 269 -15.20 6.92 5.23
C ALA A 269 -16.29 6.12 5.98
N MET A 270 -15.93 5.04 6.68
CA MET A 270 -16.81 4.28 7.56
C MET A 270 -16.50 4.40 9.05
N ASP A 271 -17.45 4.00 9.91
CA ASP A 271 -17.22 3.78 11.33
C ASP A 271 -17.42 2.32 11.73
N ILE A 272 -16.33 1.53 11.69
CA ILE A 272 -16.37 0.09 12.03
C ILE A 272 -16.93 -0.15 13.44
N ALA A 273 -16.68 0.73 14.41
CA ALA A 273 -17.14 0.55 15.78
C ALA A 273 -18.67 0.52 15.89
N THR A 274 -19.39 1.09 14.92
CA THR A 274 -20.86 1.13 14.92
C THR A 274 -21.48 -0.07 14.24
N LEU A 275 -20.72 -0.88 13.50
CA LEU A 275 -21.28 -1.97 12.70
C LEU A 275 -22.03 -3.01 13.53
N GLY A 276 -21.59 -3.24 14.78
CA GLY A 276 -22.26 -4.14 15.69
C GLY A 276 -23.56 -3.55 16.26
N ARG A 277 -23.74 -2.22 16.24
CA ARG A 277 -24.85 -1.53 16.91
C ARG A 277 -25.92 -0.99 15.97
N GLU A 278 -25.53 -0.58 14.77
CA GLU A 278 -26.40 0.07 13.79
C GLU A 278 -27.05 -0.96 12.86
N PRO A 279 -28.36 -0.87 12.60
CA PRO A 279 -29.05 -1.78 11.70
C PRO A 279 -28.54 -1.62 10.25
N VAL A 280 -28.58 -2.69 9.45
CA VAL A 280 -28.27 -2.61 8.01
C VAL A 280 -29.23 -1.64 7.32
N ARG A 281 -30.54 -1.77 7.60
CA ARG A 281 -31.59 -0.81 7.23
C ARG A 281 -32.69 -0.76 8.29
N PRO A 282 -33.41 0.35 8.45
CA PRO A 282 -34.49 0.48 9.45
C PRO A 282 -35.61 -0.58 9.30
N ASP A 283 -35.92 -0.96 8.07
CA ASP A 283 -36.94 -1.94 7.70
C ASP A 283 -36.43 -3.39 7.71
N GLN A 284 -35.11 -3.59 7.59
CA GLN A 284 -34.46 -4.90 7.64
C GLN A 284 -33.18 -4.85 8.50
N PRO A 285 -33.30 -4.83 9.84
CA PRO A 285 -32.19 -4.53 10.74
C PRO A 285 -30.96 -5.44 10.60
N VAL A 286 -31.18 -6.72 10.33
CA VAL A 286 -30.12 -7.72 10.16
C VAL A 286 -29.72 -7.98 8.70
N GLY A 287 -30.40 -7.34 7.74
CA GLY A 287 -30.16 -7.59 6.31
C GLY A 287 -30.57 -9.01 5.86
N GLN A 288 -29.80 -9.58 4.93
CA GLN A 288 -30.11 -10.85 4.26
C GLN A 288 -28.97 -11.88 4.40
N ASP A 289 -29.24 -13.18 4.17
CA ASP A 289 -28.19 -14.21 4.15
C ASP A 289 -27.19 -13.94 3.00
N VAL A 290 -25.90 -13.94 3.30
CA VAL A 290 -24.82 -13.63 2.36
C VAL A 290 -24.19 -14.85 1.72
N ARG A 291 -24.70 -16.07 1.97
CA ARG A 291 -24.15 -17.33 1.42
C ARG A 291 -23.91 -17.31 -0.10
N TYR A 292 -24.70 -16.55 -0.85
CA TYR A 292 -24.59 -16.42 -2.31
C TYR A 292 -24.31 -14.98 -2.76
N ASP A 293 -23.86 -14.13 -1.84
CA ASP A 293 -23.50 -12.75 -2.16
C ASP A 293 -22.07 -12.70 -2.73
N PRO A 294 -21.85 -12.09 -3.92
CA PRO A 294 -20.52 -12.01 -4.52
C PRO A 294 -19.46 -11.34 -3.65
N LEU A 295 -19.84 -10.40 -2.78
CA LEU A 295 -18.91 -9.78 -1.83
C LEU A 295 -18.44 -10.80 -0.78
N PHE A 296 -19.34 -11.67 -0.34
CA PHE A 296 -19.01 -12.75 0.59
C PHE A 296 -18.15 -13.82 -0.08
N ASP A 297 -18.44 -14.19 -1.32
CA ASP A 297 -17.57 -15.11 -2.09
C ASP A 297 -16.14 -14.55 -2.23
N THR A 298 -16.02 -13.25 -2.50
CA THR A 298 -14.72 -12.57 -2.60
C THR A 298 -13.98 -12.52 -1.27
N LEU A 299 -14.70 -12.24 -0.18
CA LEU A 299 -14.17 -12.25 1.19
C LEU A 299 -13.70 -13.66 1.56
N GLN A 300 -14.52 -14.67 1.31
CA GLN A 300 -14.21 -16.05 1.64
C GLN A 300 -13.01 -16.56 0.82
N ALA A 301 -12.94 -16.25 -0.47
CA ALA A 301 -11.78 -16.60 -1.30
C ALA A 301 -10.46 -15.98 -0.79
N GLU A 302 -10.51 -14.78 -0.19
CA GLU A 302 -9.34 -14.14 0.42
C GLU A 302 -8.95 -14.82 1.74
N VAL A 303 -9.93 -15.19 2.57
CA VAL A 303 -9.71 -15.91 3.83
C VAL A 303 -9.23 -17.34 3.59
N ASP A 304 -9.75 -18.02 2.56
CA ASP A 304 -9.39 -19.40 2.21
C ASP A 304 -7.91 -19.55 1.81
N LYS A 305 -7.24 -18.45 1.44
CA LYS A 305 -5.78 -18.42 1.27
C LYS A 305 -5.02 -18.84 2.53
N LEU A 306 -5.62 -18.71 3.73
CA LEU A 306 -5.08 -19.26 4.99
C LEU A 306 -4.84 -20.77 4.93
N THR A 307 -5.70 -21.48 4.21
CA THR A 307 -5.64 -22.95 4.11
C THR A 307 -4.79 -23.43 2.93
N SER A 308 -4.47 -22.54 1.98
CA SER A 308 -3.55 -22.84 0.87
C SER A 308 -2.65 -21.64 0.51
N PRO A 309 -1.76 -21.18 1.42
CA PRO A 309 -0.91 -19.99 1.21
C PRO A 309 0.05 -20.15 0.01
N ALA A 310 0.30 -21.39 -0.39
CA ALA A 310 1.12 -21.72 -1.54
C ALA A 310 0.49 -21.23 -2.85
N VAL A 311 -0.84 -21.28 -3.02
CA VAL A 311 -1.50 -21.13 -4.32
C VAL A 311 -1.93 -19.71 -4.64
N ALA A 312 -2.38 -18.96 -3.64
CA ALA A 312 -3.11 -17.72 -3.83
C ALA A 312 -2.36 -16.46 -3.33
N GLY A 313 -1.11 -16.61 -2.89
CA GLY A 313 -0.32 -15.55 -2.26
C GLY A 313 -0.63 -15.40 -0.77
N SER A 314 0.03 -14.43 -0.12
CA SER A 314 -0.32 -14.03 1.25
C SER A 314 -1.72 -13.41 1.30
N ILE A 315 -2.39 -13.55 2.44
CA ILE A 315 -3.71 -12.95 2.67
C ILE A 315 -3.56 -11.44 2.76
N ASP A 316 -4.41 -10.74 2.03
CA ASP A 316 -4.58 -9.31 2.19
C ASP A 316 -5.59 -9.03 3.30
N TRP A 317 -5.11 -8.90 4.54
CA TRP A 317 -5.95 -8.65 5.70
C TRP A 317 -6.66 -7.29 5.66
N GLU A 318 -6.10 -6.29 4.98
CA GLU A 318 -6.78 -5.01 4.75
C GLU A 318 -7.99 -5.20 3.85
N LYS A 319 -7.85 -6.00 2.79
CA LYS A 319 -8.97 -6.38 1.93
C LYS A 319 -10.04 -7.19 2.69
N VAL A 320 -9.63 -8.09 3.58
CA VAL A 320 -10.56 -8.85 4.45
C VAL A 320 -11.36 -7.90 5.35
N VAL A 321 -10.68 -6.98 6.06
CA VAL A 321 -11.33 -5.95 6.89
C VAL A 321 -12.31 -5.15 6.04
N ARG A 322 -11.88 -4.71 4.85
CA ARG A 322 -12.71 -3.88 3.98
C ARG A 322 -14.00 -4.57 3.55
N LEU A 323 -13.87 -5.78 2.99
CA LEU A 323 -15.02 -6.55 2.51
C LEU A 323 -15.95 -6.97 3.64
N ALA A 324 -15.40 -7.44 4.76
CA ALA A 324 -16.21 -7.88 5.89
C ALA A 324 -17.03 -6.74 6.49
N ALA A 325 -16.42 -5.56 6.62
CA ALA A 325 -17.10 -4.43 7.19
C ALA A 325 -18.12 -3.78 6.22
N ASP A 326 -17.88 -3.80 4.91
CA ASP A 326 -18.89 -3.40 3.91
C ASP A 326 -20.12 -4.33 3.93
N ILE A 327 -19.90 -5.65 4.07
CA ILE A 327 -20.99 -6.63 4.23
C ILE A 327 -21.80 -6.35 5.51
N LEU A 328 -21.13 -6.11 6.64
CA LEU A 328 -21.79 -5.80 7.92
C LEU A 328 -22.55 -4.47 7.90
N ALA A 329 -22.08 -3.50 7.12
CA ALA A 329 -22.73 -2.20 6.96
C ALA A 329 -23.95 -2.29 6.04
N THR A 330 -23.84 -2.99 4.90
CA THR A 330 -24.80 -2.83 3.79
C THR A 330 -25.61 -4.07 3.43
N ARG A 331 -25.17 -5.27 3.83
CA ARG A 331 -25.76 -6.55 3.38
C ARG A 331 -26.35 -7.38 4.50
N SER A 332 -25.59 -7.66 5.55
CA SER A 332 -25.95 -8.67 6.54
C SER A 332 -25.25 -8.51 7.87
N LYS A 333 -25.99 -8.68 8.95
CA LYS A 333 -25.43 -8.96 10.27
C LYS A 333 -25.13 -10.46 10.33
N ASP A 334 -23.91 -10.83 9.95
CA ASP A 334 -23.44 -12.21 9.92
C ASP A 334 -22.24 -12.39 10.87
N LEU A 335 -22.33 -13.40 11.75
CA LEU A 335 -21.35 -13.69 12.79
C LEU A 335 -20.04 -14.22 12.21
N LEU A 336 -20.06 -14.97 11.10
CA LEU A 336 -18.83 -15.40 10.42
C LEU A 336 -18.13 -14.20 9.79
N VAL A 337 -18.89 -13.29 9.18
CA VAL A 337 -18.32 -12.05 8.62
C VAL A 337 -17.74 -11.18 9.74
N ALA A 338 -18.42 -11.05 10.88
CA ALA A 338 -17.88 -10.38 12.07
C ALA A 338 -16.64 -11.09 12.63
N SER A 339 -16.56 -12.41 12.52
CA SER A 339 -15.37 -13.19 12.86
C SER A 339 -14.18 -12.80 11.98
N TYR A 340 -14.40 -12.76 10.66
CA TYR A 340 -13.38 -12.36 9.67
C TYR A 340 -12.91 -10.93 9.89
N LEU A 341 -13.84 -10.01 10.15
CA LEU A 341 -13.53 -8.63 10.48
C LEU A 341 -12.66 -8.54 11.74
N ALA A 342 -13.07 -9.18 12.85
CA ALA A 342 -12.34 -9.11 14.11
C ALA A 342 -10.91 -9.65 14.00
N VAL A 343 -10.71 -10.78 13.31
CA VAL A 343 -9.37 -11.33 13.07
C VAL A 343 -8.56 -10.44 12.14
N GLY A 344 -9.17 -9.92 11.06
CA GLY A 344 -8.50 -9.00 10.15
C GLY A 344 -8.01 -7.74 10.85
N LEU A 345 -8.84 -7.18 11.75
CA LEU A 345 -8.47 -6.03 12.57
C LEU A 345 -7.30 -6.34 13.49
N VAL A 346 -7.29 -7.50 14.15
CA VAL A 346 -6.17 -7.94 14.99
C VAL A 346 -4.88 -8.05 14.16
N GLN A 347 -4.98 -8.56 12.92
CA GLN A 347 -3.83 -8.72 12.03
C GLN A 347 -3.30 -7.39 11.47
N THR A 348 -4.16 -6.41 11.20
CA THR A 348 -3.75 -5.12 10.64
C THR A 348 -3.44 -4.06 11.70
N ARG A 349 -4.04 -4.17 12.89
CA ARG A 349 -4.01 -3.13 13.95
C ARG A 349 -3.66 -3.65 15.34
N GLY A 350 -3.31 -4.92 15.50
CA GLY A 350 -2.88 -5.48 16.78
C GLY A 350 -3.90 -5.32 17.92
N GLY A 351 -3.44 -4.80 19.07
CA GLY A 351 -4.28 -4.58 20.26
C GLY A 351 -5.46 -3.64 20.05
N ASP A 352 -5.31 -2.63 19.18
CA ASP A 352 -6.40 -1.71 18.81
C ASP A 352 -7.46 -2.46 17.99
N GLY A 353 -7.00 -3.33 17.09
CA GLY A 353 -7.85 -4.22 16.33
C GLY A 353 -8.62 -5.20 17.19
N LEU A 354 -7.99 -5.73 18.26
CA LEU A 354 -8.64 -6.61 19.23
C LEU A 354 -9.79 -5.89 19.97
N ALA A 355 -9.52 -4.69 20.49
CA ALA A 355 -10.51 -3.90 21.22
C ALA A 355 -11.73 -3.58 20.33
N LEU A 356 -11.49 -3.16 19.09
CA LEU A 356 -12.52 -2.86 18.13
C LEU A 356 -13.32 -4.10 17.71
N GLY A 357 -12.63 -5.18 17.34
CA GLY A 357 -13.26 -6.43 16.93
C GLY A 357 -14.18 -6.98 18.02
N LEU A 358 -13.73 -6.94 19.28
CA LEU A 358 -14.53 -7.32 20.44
C LEU A 358 -15.71 -6.39 20.70
N THR A 359 -15.56 -5.08 20.48
CA THR A 359 -16.67 -4.12 20.59
C THR A 359 -17.76 -4.42 19.56
N VAL A 360 -17.39 -4.63 18.29
CA VAL A 360 -18.34 -5.02 17.24
C VAL A 360 -19.01 -6.34 17.57
N TRP A 361 -18.24 -7.33 18.04
CA TRP A 361 -18.77 -8.61 18.48
C TRP A 361 -19.78 -8.49 19.61
N ARG A 362 -19.42 -7.80 20.69
CA ARG A 362 -20.31 -7.56 21.83
C ARG A 362 -21.61 -6.93 21.36
N ASP A 363 -21.54 -5.81 20.63
CA ASP A 363 -22.72 -5.08 20.19
C ASP A 363 -23.61 -5.93 19.27
N LEU A 364 -22.99 -6.72 18.38
CA LEU A 364 -23.69 -7.62 17.46
C LEU A 364 -24.44 -8.72 18.22
N LEU A 365 -23.80 -9.32 19.22
CA LEU A 365 -24.41 -10.34 20.07
C LEU A 365 -25.53 -9.74 20.94
N GLU A 366 -25.34 -8.56 21.53
CA GLU A 366 -26.35 -7.93 22.37
C GLU A 366 -27.61 -7.51 21.61
N ARG A 367 -27.45 -6.97 20.40
CA ARG A 367 -28.57 -6.32 19.68
C ARG A 367 -29.23 -7.20 18.63
N PHE A 368 -28.47 -8.09 18.00
CA PHE A 368 -28.93 -8.79 16.79
C PHE A 368 -28.98 -10.31 16.94
N TRP A 369 -28.61 -10.88 18.09
CA TRP A 369 -28.51 -12.33 18.26
C TRP A 369 -29.72 -13.12 17.77
N ALA A 370 -30.94 -12.67 18.06
CA ALA A 370 -32.17 -13.39 17.70
C ALA A 370 -32.22 -13.72 16.19
N ASP A 371 -31.96 -12.72 15.36
CA ASP A 371 -32.12 -12.81 13.90
C ASP A 371 -30.77 -12.88 13.14
N LEU A 372 -29.65 -12.98 13.85
CA LEU A 372 -28.30 -12.97 13.30
C LEU A 372 -28.02 -14.14 12.34
N TYR A 373 -27.25 -13.89 11.27
CA TYR A 373 -26.75 -14.96 10.42
C TYR A 373 -25.41 -15.55 10.95
N PRO A 374 -25.10 -16.83 10.71
CA PRO A 374 -25.99 -17.85 10.16
C PRO A 374 -27.15 -18.18 11.11
N THR A 375 -28.33 -18.49 10.57
CA THR A 375 -29.53 -18.80 11.37
C THR A 375 -29.43 -20.10 12.17
N ARG A 376 -28.59 -21.04 11.74
CA ARG A 376 -28.38 -22.33 12.42
C ARG A 376 -27.35 -22.18 13.56
N MET A 377 -27.69 -22.65 14.76
CA MET A 377 -26.81 -22.60 15.93
C MET A 377 -25.43 -23.23 15.70
N ARG A 378 -25.37 -24.40 15.03
CA ARG A 378 -24.09 -25.03 14.66
C ARG A 378 -23.23 -24.16 13.75
N GLY A 379 -23.84 -23.33 12.90
CA GLY A 379 -23.12 -22.37 12.07
C GLY A 379 -22.51 -21.27 12.92
N ARG A 380 -23.28 -20.71 13.87
CA ARG A 380 -22.80 -19.70 14.82
C ARG A 380 -21.67 -20.22 15.69
N GLN A 381 -21.80 -21.45 16.21
CA GLN A 381 -20.75 -22.10 17.00
C GLN A 381 -19.44 -22.22 16.21
N ARG A 382 -19.49 -22.65 14.94
CA ARG A 382 -18.32 -22.70 14.06
C ARG A 382 -17.70 -21.32 13.80
N SER A 383 -18.51 -20.27 13.66
CA SER A 383 -18.00 -18.90 13.54
C SER A 383 -17.22 -18.49 14.79
N VAL A 384 -17.75 -18.79 15.98
CA VAL A 384 -17.08 -18.52 17.27
C VAL A 384 -15.77 -19.31 17.40
N GLU A 385 -15.77 -20.60 17.06
CA GLU A 385 -14.56 -21.44 17.07
C GLU A 385 -13.50 -20.87 16.13
N TRP A 386 -13.90 -20.53 14.90
CA TRP A 386 -12.98 -19.95 13.92
C TRP A 386 -12.41 -18.62 14.42
N TRP A 387 -13.26 -17.73 14.94
CA TRP A 387 -12.81 -16.44 15.48
C TRP A 387 -11.82 -16.62 16.62
N ARG A 388 -12.16 -17.47 17.60
CA ARG A 388 -11.31 -17.75 18.76
C ARG A 388 -9.95 -18.26 18.32
N ASP A 389 -9.92 -19.34 17.53
CA ASP A 389 -8.69 -20.02 17.13
C ASP A 389 -7.77 -19.09 16.32
N ARG A 390 -8.36 -18.31 15.41
CA ARG A 390 -7.60 -17.40 14.55
C ARG A 390 -7.13 -16.15 15.29
N THR A 391 -7.93 -15.61 16.21
CA THR A 391 -7.52 -14.50 17.07
C THR A 391 -6.37 -14.93 17.98
N GLU A 392 -6.46 -16.12 18.58
CA GLU A 392 -5.37 -16.66 19.40
C GLU A 392 -4.07 -16.80 18.60
N VAL A 393 -4.14 -17.39 17.41
CA VAL A 393 -2.96 -17.52 16.52
C VAL A 393 -2.38 -16.15 16.17
N ALA A 394 -3.22 -15.18 15.81
CA ALA A 394 -2.78 -13.83 15.45
C ALA A 394 -2.09 -13.13 16.63
N LEU A 395 -2.66 -13.19 17.84
CA LEU A 395 -2.09 -12.60 19.05
C LEU A 395 -0.76 -13.25 19.42
N ARG A 396 -0.65 -14.58 19.33
CA ARG A 396 0.61 -15.29 19.61
C ARG A 396 1.71 -14.97 18.59
N GLN A 397 1.36 -14.74 17.32
CA GLN A 397 2.31 -14.37 16.27
C GLN A 397 2.89 -12.97 16.48
N MET A 398 2.15 -12.07 17.14
CA MET A 398 2.62 -10.71 17.44
C MET A 398 3.65 -10.64 18.57
N GLY A 399 3.77 -11.68 19.40
CA GLY A 399 4.68 -11.69 20.56
C GLY A 399 4.03 -11.10 21.81
N GLU A 400 4.72 -10.19 22.51
CA GLU A 400 4.20 -9.52 23.72
C GLU A 400 3.12 -8.50 23.36
N LEU A 401 1.86 -8.86 23.57
CA LEU A 401 0.73 -7.95 23.49
C LEU A 401 0.89 -6.89 24.59
N THR A 402 1.04 -5.62 24.21
CA THR A 402 1.07 -4.50 25.15
C THR A 402 -0.21 -3.71 25.01
N LEU A 403 -1.01 -3.65 26.08
CA LEU A 403 -2.24 -2.85 26.13
C LEU A 403 -2.06 -1.72 27.16
N PRO A 404 -2.30 -0.45 26.79
CA PRO A 404 -2.46 0.63 27.75
C PRO A 404 -3.56 0.32 28.78
N PRO A 405 -3.49 0.85 30.02
CA PRO A 405 -4.42 0.49 31.10
C PRO A 405 -5.91 0.61 30.75
N GLU A 406 -6.32 1.72 30.13
CA GLU A 406 -7.73 1.95 29.75
C GLU A 406 -8.17 0.97 28.64
N GLN A 407 -7.28 0.66 27.69
CA GLN A 407 -7.55 -0.29 26.61
C GLN A 407 -7.59 -1.74 27.09
N HIS A 408 -6.71 -2.11 28.02
CA HIS A 408 -6.75 -3.40 28.70
C HIS A 408 -8.10 -3.58 29.42
N ALA A 409 -8.59 -2.54 30.11
CA ALA A 409 -9.88 -2.58 30.77
C ALA A 409 -11.03 -2.81 29.77
N ILE A 410 -11.04 -2.09 28.64
CA ILE A 410 -12.07 -2.25 27.58
C ILE A 410 -12.02 -3.65 26.97
N VAL A 411 -10.83 -4.15 26.61
CA VAL A 411 -10.66 -5.49 26.03
C VAL A 411 -11.12 -6.54 27.02
N ALA A 412 -10.75 -6.44 28.30
CA ALA A 412 -11.16 -7.38 29.33
C ALA A 412 -12.68 -7.35 29.56
N GLU A 413 -13.29 -6.16 29.70
CA GLU A 413 -14.74 -6.01 29.88
C GLU A 413 -15.52 -6.57 28.68
N ASN A 414 -15.10 -6.25 27.47
CA ASN A 414 -15.75 -6.74 26.25
C ASN A 414 -15.58 -8.25 26.09
N LEU A 415 -14.41 -8.79 26.40
CA LEU A 415 -14.16 -10.24 26.33
C LEU A 415 -15.02 -11.00 27.34
N GLU A 416 -15.19 -10.47 28.56
CA GLU A 416 -16.12 -11.04 29.55
C GLU A 416 -17.58 -10.94 29.10
N ALA A 417 -17.99 -9.79 28.57
CA ALA A 417 -19.35 -9.60 28.04
C ALA A 417 -19.65 -10.58 26.90
N VAL A 418 -18.74 -10.71 25.93
CA VAL A 418 -18.84 -11.68 24.83
C VAL A 418 -18.90 -13.10 25.37
N GLY A 419 -18.03 -13.48 26.31
CA GLY A 419 -18.04 -14.80 26.92
C GLY A 419 -19.36 -15.13 27.61
N ARG A 420 -19.92 -14.18 28.35
CA ARG A 420 -21.23 -14.30 29.01
C ARG A 420 -22.37 -14.46 27.99
N LEU A 421 -22.44 -13.59 26.99
CA LEU A 421 -23.49 -13.65 25.95
C LEU A 421 -23.44 -14.95 25.15
N LEU A 422 -22.24 -15.44 24.82
CA LEU A 422 -22.09 -16.73 24.16
C LEU A 422 -22.55 -17.89 25.05
N GLY A 423 -22.25 -17.86 26.35
CA GLY A 423 -22.71 -18.87 27.31
C GLY A 423 -24.21 -18.84 27.59
N GLU A 424 -24.86 -17.67 27.50
CA GLU A 424 -26.32 -17.52 27.60
C GLU A 424 -27.05 -18.11 26.39
N HIS A 425 -26.40 -18.10 25.23
CA HIS A 425 -27.06 -18.39 23.96
C HIS A 425 -26.64 -19.70 23.27
N LEU A 426 -25.47 -20.26 23.59
CA LEU A 426 -24.96 -21.51 23.03
C LEU A 426 -24.83 -22.57 24.14
N GLU A 427 -25.42 -23.75 23.92
CA GLU A 427 -25.34 -24.88 24.87
C GLU A 427 -23.89 -25.36 25.07
N ASP A 428 -23.11 -25.44 23.99
CA ASP A 428 -21.70 -25.84 23.97
C ASP A 428 -20.80 -24.67 23.52
N ALA A 429 -20.87 -23.54 24.22
CA ALA A 429 -20.08 -22.35 23.88
C ALA A 429 -18.56 -22.64 23.93
N PRO A 430 -17.79 -22.29 22.87
CA PRO A 430 -16.33 -22.41 22.88
C PRO A 430 -15.70 -21.62 24.03
N SER A 431 -14.81 -22.25 24.80
CA SER A 431 -14.11 -21.56 25.90
C SER A 431 -13.22 -20.44 25.39
N LEU A 432 -13.35 -19.25 25.99
CA LEU A 432 -12.50 -18.08 25.73
C LEU A 432 -11.33 -17.96 26.72
N ALA A 433 -11.09 -18.97 27.56
CA ALA A 433 -9.99 -18.98 28.53
C ALA A 433 -8.61 -18.66 27.91
N PRO A 434 -8.22 -19.19 26.74
CA PRO A 434 -6.93 -18.87 26.12
C PRO A 434 -6.79 -17.37 25.78
N LEU A 435 -7.87 -16.73 25.32
CA LEU A 435 -7.85 -15.29 25.02
C LEU A 435 -7.79 -14.46 26.30
N ARG A 436 -8.49 -14.89 27.37
CA ARG A 436 -8.44 -14.23 28.68
C ARG A 436 -7.03 -14.25 29.27
N GLU A 437 -6.33 -15.38 29.15
CA GLU A 437 -4.94 -15.51 29.61
C GLU A 437 -4.00 -14.57 28.85
N VAL A 438 -4.15 -14.48 27.52
CA VAL A 438 -3.35 -13.56 26.68
C VAL A 438 -3.63 -12.09 27.04
N VAL A 439 -4.89 -11.72 27.25
CA VAL A 439 -5.26 -10.35 27.65
C VAL A 439 -4.75 -10.05 29.06
N ALA A 440 -4.91 -10.96 30.02
CA ALA A 440 -4.43 -10.78 31.38
C ALA A 440 -2.90 -10.65 31.47
N ALA A 441 -2.16 -11.37 30.62
CA ALA A 441 -0.71 -11.23 30.50
C ALA A 441 -0.28 -9.89 29.91
N ALA A 442 -1.17 -9.21 29.17
CA ALA A 442 -0.96 -7.88 28.60
C ALA A 442 -1.32 -6.73 29.56
N ALA A 443 -1.67 -7.06 30.82
CA ALA A 443 -1.94 -6.04 31.83
C ALA A 443 -0.71 -5.16 32.05
N PRO A 444 -0.87 -3.83 32.11
CA PRO A 444 0.24 -2.95 32.47
C PRO A 444 0.80 -3.37 33.82
N GLU A 445 2.13 -3.41 33.99
CA GLU A 445 2.75 -3.62 35.28
C GLU A 445 2.19 -2.57 36.26
N THR A 446 1.26 -3.01 37.11
CA THR A 446 0.88 -2.25 38.28
C THR A 446 2.11 -2.24 39.15
N VAL A 447 2.89 -1.16 39.11
CA VAL A 447 3.69 -0.78 40.27
C VAL A 447 2.66 -0.70 41.41
N PRO A 448 2.72 -1.59 42.42
CA PRO A 448 1.81 -1.47 43.54
C PRO A 448 2.04 -0.10 44.14
N GLU A 449 1.02 0.74 44.09
CA GLU A 449 0.94 1.89 44.96
C GLU A 449 0.84 1.31 46.38
N GLU A 450 2.02 1.05 46.95
CA GLU A 450 2.18 0.62 48.32
C GLU A 450 1.53 1.71 49.15
N ALA A 451 0.37 1.38 49.72
CA ALA A 451 -0.39 2.24 50.60
C ALA A 451 0.55 2.75 51.70
N LEU A 452 1.04 3.97 51.52
CA LEU A 452 1.76 4.68 52.57
C LEU A 452 0.78 4.85 53.73
N PRO A 453 1.06 4.30 54.93
CA PRO A 453 0.19 4.50 56.05
C PRO A 453 0.20 5.99 56.42
N LEU A 454 -1.01 6.55 56.47
CA LEU A 454 -1.29 7.87 57.00
C LEU A 454 -0.62 8.04 58.38
N SER A 455 0.31 8.97 58.47
CA SER A 455 0.64 9.65 59.73
C SER A 455 1.07 11.09 59.48
N PRO A 456 0.80 11.98 60.44
CA PRO A 456 0.34 13.32 60.18
C PRO A 456 1.48 14.32 60.01
N ALA A 457 1.15 15.43 59.33
CA ALA A 457 1.99 16.62 59.22
C ALA A 457 2.54 17.06 60.59
N PRO A 458 3.77 17.62 60.60
CA PRO A 458 3.83 19.08 60.67
C PRO A 458 4.93 19.69 59.78
N ALA A 459 4.62 20.86 59.21
CA ALA A 459 5.63 21.85 58.78
C ALA A 459 6.23 22.57 60.01
N PRO A 460 7.18 23.54 59.91
CA PRO A 460 7.96 24.04 58.78
C PRO A 460 9.48 24.19 59.09
N GLY A 461 10.29 24.55 58.09
CA GLY A 461 11.65 25.09 58.34
C GLY A 461 12.60 24.83 57.18
N GLY A 462 13.07 25.91 56.56
CA GLY A 462 13.97 25.86 55.41
C GLY A 462 15.41 25.58 55.79
N GLU A 463 16.21 25.19 54.81
CA GLU A 463 17.53 25.73 54.52
C GLU A 463 18.07 25.14 53.20
N MET A 464 18.55 26.02 52.33
CA MET A 464 19.49 25.75 51.23
C MET A 464 20.91 25.79 51.84
N PRO A 465 21.96 25.15 51.27
CA PRO A 465 22.58 25.68 50.04
C PRO A 465 23.35 24.70 49.10
N GLU A 466 23.56 25.19 47.86
CA GLU A 466 24.73 25.13 46.93
C GLU A 466 25.45 23.80 46.60
N ARG A 467 25.37 23.35 45.33
CA ARG A 467 26.29 23.56 44.16
C ARG A 467 27.43 22.52 44.07
N ASP A 468 27.49 21.78 42.96
CA ASP A 468 28.45 22.07 41.89
C ASP A 468 28.20 21.23 40.62
N LEU A 469 28.39 21.87 39.46
CA LEU A 469 28.48 21.26 38.14
C LEU A 469 29.94 20.80 37.90
N PRO A 470 30.16 19.95 36.88
CA PRO A 470 30.76 20.53 35.69
C PRO A 470 30.10 20.12 34.37
N ARG A 471 30.21 21.06 33.43
CA ARG A 471 29.81 20.99 32.02
C ARG A 471 30.72 20.06 31.21
N SER A 472 30.16 19.41 30.20
CA SER A 472 30.72 19.47 28.84
C SER A 472 29.64 19.34 27.77
N THR A 473 29.65 20.34 26.89
CA THR A 473 28.92 20.42 25.62
C THR A 473 29.51 19.48 24.58
N THR A 474 28.65 18.80 23.81
CA THR A 474 28.80 18.70 22.35
C THR A 474 27.49 18.22 21.72
N ILE A 475 27.13 18.91 20.63
CA ILE A 475 25.99 18.65 19.76
C ILE A 475 26.34 17.43 18.89
N SER A 476 25.43 16.46 18.77
CA SER A 476 25.35 15.61 17.59
C SER A 476 23.91 15.15 17.37
N ALA A 477 23.38 15.44 16.19
CA ALA A 477 22.12 14.92 15.70
C ALA A 477 22.30 13.45 15.32
N GLU A 478 21.47 12.57 15.87
CA GLU A 478 21.34 11.21 15.37
C GLU A 478 19.85 10.89 15.22
N ALA A 479 19.44 10.60 13.98
CA ALA A 479 18.16 9.98 13.65
C ALA A 479 18.02 8.68 14.46
N PRO A 480 16.79 8.23 14.79
CA PRO A 480 16.61 7.01 15.54
C PRO A 480 17.10 5.83 14.68
N ARG A 481 18.29 5.31 15.00
CA ARG A 481 18.69 3.96 14.61
C ARG A 481 17.84 3.01 15.43
N ALA A 482 16.98 2.24 14.75
CA ALA A 482 16.37 1.07 15.33
C ALA A 482 17.48 0.13 15.80
N THR A 483 17.73 0.09 17.10
CA THR A 483 18.56 -0.92 17.73
C THR A 483 17.81 -2.25 17.62
N LEU A 484 18.42 -3.22 16.91
CA LEU A 484 17.98 -4.62 16.93
C LEU A 484 17.97 -5.07 18.39
N SER A 485 16.77 -5.16 18.99
CA SER A 485 16.61 -5.55 20.38
C SER A 485 16.84 -7.05 20.57
N THR A 486 17.28 -7.38 21.77
CA THR A 486 17.90 -8.60 22.29
C THR A 486 17.06 -9.87 22.11
N GLY A 487 17.21 -10.55 20.98
CA GLY A 487 17.06 -12.00 20.86
C GLY A 487 18.43 -12.69 20.83
N SER A 488 18.47 -14.02 20.94
CA SER A 488 19.72 -14.74 20.63
C SER A 488 20.20 -14.36 19.21
N PRO A 489 21.52 -14.33 18.92
CA PRO A 489 22.02 -13.95 17.59
C PRO A 489 21.38 -14.76 16.45
N ALA A 490 20.98 -16.01 16.70
CA ALA A 490 20.25 -16.85 15.77
C ALA A 490 18.83 -16.34 15.48
N GLN A 491 18.07 -15.93 16.50
CA GLN A 491 16.73 -15.36 16.34
C GLN A 491 16.78 -14.00 15.64
N ALA A 492 17.79 -13.17 15.93
CA ALA A 492 18.01 -11.91 15.24
C ALA A 492 18.34 -12.12 13.75
N MET A 493 19.16 -13.13 13.43
CA MET A 493 19.46 -13.52 12.05
C MET A 493 18.21 -14.01 11.31
N GLU A 494 17.40 -14.86 11.93
CA GLU A 494 16.15 -15.37 11.33
C GLU A 494 15.11 -14.27 11.10
N ALA A 495 14.97 -13.33 12.05
CA ALA A 495 14.13 -12.15 11.88
C ALA A 495 14.65 -11.24 10.75
N GLY A 496 15.96 -11.04 10.65
CA GLY A 496 16.58 -10.26 9.57
C GLY A 496 16.37 -10.91 8.19
N LEU A 497 16.56 -12.22 8.08
CA LEU A 497 16.32 -12.95 6.82
C LEU A 497 14.84 -12.92 6.41
N ARG A 498 13.91 -12.92 7.38
CA ARG A 498 12.47 -12.73 7.10
C ARG A 498 12.18 -11.36 6.50
N GLN A 499 12.72 -10.29 7.08
CA GLN A 499 12.61 -8.93 6.56
C GLN A 499 13.23 -8.81 5.15
N VAL A 500 14.37 -9.48 4.91
CA VAL A 500 14.99 -9.54 3.59
C VAL A 500 14.07 -10.24 2.57
N GLY A 501 13.40 -11.33 2.97
CA GLY A 501 12.42 -12.02 2.13
C GLY A 501 11.20 -11.15 1.79
N GLU A 502 10.67 -10.40 2.76
CA GLU A 502 9.56 -9.45 2.55
C GLU A 502 9.95 -8.32 1.60
N ALA A 503 11.13 -7.73 1.81
CA ALA A 503 11.67 -6.70 0.93
C ALA A 503 11.91 -7.24 -0.50
N ALA A 504 12.41 -8.47 -0.62
CA ALA A 504 12.58 -9.14 -1.91
C ALA A 504 11.25 -9.32 -2.65
N GLY A 505 10.19 -9.71 -1.94
CA GLY A 505 8.84 -9.80 -2.50
C GLY A 505 8.30 -8.46 -2.99
N ALA A 506 8.52 -7.37 -2.24
CA ALA A 506 8.13 -6.03 -2.65
C ALA A 506 8.91 -5.55 -3.90
N LEU A 507 10.24 -5.78 -3.94
CA LEU A 507 11.08 -5.46 -5.09
C LEU A 507 10.68 -6.25 -6.35
N LEU A 508 10.26 -7.51 -6.18
CA LEU A 508 9.78 -8.35 -7.27
C LEU A 508 8.49 -7.79 -7.90
N GLN A 509 7.59 -7.19 -7.11
CA GLN A 509 6.40 -6.50 -7.63
C GLN A 509 6.72 -5.21 -8.38
N GLN A 510 7.80 -4.52 -8.00
CA GLN A 510 8.21 -3.26 -8.63
C GLN A 510 8.94 -3.48 -9.96
N ASP A 511 9.89 -4.42 -10.02
CA ASP A 511 10.61 -4.75 -11.25
C ASP A 511 11.00 -6.25 -11.30
N PRO A 512 10.18 -7.12 -11.92
CA PRO A 512 10.46 -8.54 -12.01
C PRO A 512 11.65 -8.88 -12.91
N ALA A 513 12.17 -7.93 -13.69
CA ALA A 513 13.38 -8.12 -14.48
C ALA A 513 14.68 -7.90 -13.69
N SER A 514 14.59 -7.25 -12.52
CA SER A 514 15.74 -6.98 -11.68
C SER A 514 16.29 -8.28 -11.06
N PRO A 515 17.61 -8.53 -11.08
CA PRO A 515 18.20 -9.71 -10.46
C PRO A 515 18.21 -9.68 -8.92
N ALA A 516 18.14 -8.49 -8.33
CA ALA A 516 18.23 -8.30 -6.87
C ALA A 516 17.17 -9.06 -6.05
N PRO A 517 15.85 -8.97 -6.36
CA PRO A 517 14.82 -9.68 -5.60
C PRO A 517 15.02 -11.20 -5.59
N TYR A 518 15.46 -11.80 -6.70
CA TYR A 518 15.70 -13.24 -6.77
C TYR A 518 16.85 -13.67 -5.85
N ARG A 519 17.95 -12.91 -5.81
CA ARG A 519 19.09 -13.19 -4.91
C ARG A 519 18.68 -13.10 -3.44
N LEU A 520 17.97 -12.03 -3.09
CA LEU A 520 17.51 -11.80 -1.71
C LEU A 520 16.52 -12.88 -1.26
N SER A 521 15.62 -13.32 -2.15
CA SER A 521 14.67 -14.40 -1.85
C SER A 521 15.37 -15.73 -1.56
N ARG A 522 16.41 -16.08 -2.33
CA ARG A 522 17.21 -17.30 -2.09
C ARG A 522 18.09 -17.18 -0.86
N LEU A 523 18.64 -16.00 -0.59
CA LEU A 523 19.38 -15.72 0.65
C LEU A 523 18.47 -15.89 1.87
N ALA A 524 17.25 -15.37 1.82
CA ALA A 524 16.26 -15.53 2.88
C ALA A 524 15.87 -17.01 3.07
N ALA A 525 15.67 -17.75 1.98
CA ALA A 525 15.26 -19.16 2.02
C ALA A 525 16.37 -20.12 2.50
N TRP A 526 17.64 -19.86 2.17
CA TRP A 526 18.74 -20.81 2.39
C TRP A 526 19.84 -20.31 3.33
N GLY A 527 19.71 -19.09 3.85
CA GLY A 527 20.72 -18.43 4.68
C GLY A 527 21.01 -19.16 6.00
N THR A 528 20.04 -19.90 6.54
CA THR A 528 20.18 -20.69 7.78
C THR A 528 20.46 -22.18 7.55
N VAL A 529 20.39 -22.65 6.30
CA VAL A 529 20.47 -24.07 5.96
C VAL A 529 21.94 -24.50 5.83
N ALA A 530 22.56 -25.01 6.90
CA ALA A 530 23.98 -25.36 6.87
C ALA A 530 24.29 -26.80 6.43
N GLU A 531 23.33 -27.73 6.59
CA GLU A 531 23.53 -29.17 6.37
C GLU A 531 22.38 -29.77 5.56
N LEU A 532 22.60 -30.96 5.00
CA LEU A 532 21.55 -31.72 4.33
C LEU A 532 20.48 -32.14 5.35
N PRO A 533 19.19 -32.11 4.98
CA PRO A 533 18.14 -32.59 5.86
C PRO A 533 18.32 -34.09 6.16
N PRO A 534 18.03 -34.53 7.40
CA PRO A 534 18.21 -35.92 7.79
C PRO A 534 17.32 -36.83 6.94
N ALA A 535 17.94 -37.83 6.31
CA ALA A 535 17.30 -38.75 5.38
C ALA A 535 17.60 -40.21 5.70
N ALA A 536 16.61 -41.09 5.53
CA ALA A 536 16.77 -42.53 5.59
C ALA A 536 16.46 -43.12 4.20
N GLY A 537 17.44 -43.74 3.56
CA GLY A 537 17.28 -44.28 2.20
C GLY A 537 16.91 -43.23 1.14
N GLY A 538 17.43 -42.00 1.27
CA GLY A 538 17.15 -40.88 0.36
C GLY A 538 15.82 -40.14 0.63
N ARG A 539 15.01 -40.57 1.60
CA ARG A 539 13.75 -39.90 1.99
C ARG A 539 13.91 -39.13 3.29
N THR A 540 13.44 -37.89 3.29
CA THR A 540 13.44 -36.98 4.45
C THR A 540 12.12 -37.06 5.21
N ARG A 541 12.05 -36.44 6.40
CA ARG A 541 10.79 -36.24 7.14
C ARG A 541 10.05 -34.96 6.73
N ILE A 542 10.52 -34.27 5.69
CA ILE A 542 9.97 -33.00 5.26
C ILE A 542 8.69 -33.26 4.46
N PRO A 543 7.58 -32.57 4.76
CA PRO A 543 6.33 -32.74 4.03
C PRO A 543 6.50 -32.32 2.57
N ALA A 544 5.91 -33.10 1.66
CA ALA A 544 5.92 -32.78 0.24
C ALA A 544 4.91 -31.69 -0.09
N PRO A 545 5.13 -30.92 -1.17
CA PRO A 545 4.11 -30.06 -1.74
C PRO A 545 2.85 -30.86 -2.11
N GLU A 546 1.69 -30.27 -1.85
CA GLU A 546 0.39 -30.89 -2.11
C GLU A 546 0.23 -31.22 -3.61
N ARG A 547 -0.48 -32.31 -3.93
CA ARG A 547 -0.69 -32.71 -5.33
C ARG A 547 -1.32 -31.60 -6.20
N PRO A 548 -2.36 -30.88 -5.75
CA PRO A 548 -2.92 -29.78 -6.53
C PRO A 548 -1.91 -28.69 -6.85
N VAL A 549 -1.00 -28.36 -5.93
CA VAL A 549 0.07 -27.38 -6.13
C VAL A 549 1.03 -27.82 -7.23
N ARG A 550 1.41 -29.09 -7.22
CA ARG A 550 2.29 -29.69 -8.24
C ARG A 550 1.64 -29.69 -9.62
N THR A 551 0.38 -30.11 -9.69
CA THR A 551 -0.41 -30.13 -10.94
C THR A 551 -0.55 -28.71 -11.51
N PHE A 552 -0.89 -27.74 -10.66
CA PHE A 552 -1.05 -26.34 -11.08
C PHE A 552 0.24 -25.74 -11.67
N LEU A 553 1.41 -25.97 -11.07
CA LEU A 553 2.68 -25.48 -11.62
C LEU A 553 3.06 -26.18 -12.93
N GLN A 554 2.74 -27.46 -13.09
CA GLN A 554 2.96 -28.21 -14.33
C GLN A 554 2.02 -27.74 -15.46
N GLU A 555 0.77 -27.42 -15.14
CA GLU A 555 -0.16 -26.75 -16.05
C GLU A 555 0.39 -25.37 -16.46
N LEU A 556 0.84 -24.59 -15.47
CA LEU A 556 1.68 -23.38 -15.59
C LEU A 556 2.73 -23.48 -16.71
N ALA A 557 3.62 -24.44 -16.50
CA ALA A 557 4.77 -24.69 -17.35
C ALA A 557 4.42 -25.15 -18.76
N SER A 558 3.28 -25.84 -18.94
CA SER A 558 2.84 -26.39 -20.23
C SER A 558 1.97 -25.43 -21.06
N HIS A 559 1.15 -24.60 -20.42
CA HIS A 559 0.24 -23.67 -21.09
C HIS A 559 0.87 -22.34 -21.53
N GLY A 560 2.11 -22.05 -21.10
CA GLY A 560 2.91 -20.94 -21.62
C GLY A 560 2.73 -19.59 -20.91
N ASP A 561 1.88 -19.49 -19.88
CA ASP A 561 1.76 -18.29 -19.05
C ASP A 561 2.99 -18.16 -18.14
N SER A 562 3.99 -17.43 -18.66
CA SER A 562 5.30 -17.32 -18.04
C SER A 562 5.30 -16.35 -16.86
N GLU A 563 4.43 -15.33 -16.86
CA GLU A 563 4.30 -14.42 -15.72
C GLU A 563 3.60 -15.08 -14.54
N ALA A 564 2.51 -15.81 -14.80
CA ALA A 564 1.82 -16.56 -13.75
C ALA A 564 2.69 -17.69 -13.20
N LEU A 565 3.44 -18.40 -14.04
CA LEU A 565 4.39 -19.43 -13.62
C LEU A 565 5.50 -18.84 -12.73
N LEU A 566 6.09 -17.71 -13.12
CA LEU A 566 7.11 -17.01 -12.36
C LEU A 566 6.58 -16.61 -10.98
N LYS A 567 5.43 -15.94 -10.94
CA LYS A 567 4.79 -15.51 -9.69
C LYS A 567 4.44 -16.69 -8.79
N ALA A 568 3.91 -17.77 -9.37
CA ALA A 568 3.53 -18.98 -8.65
C ALA A 568 4.74 -19.72 -8.06
N ALA A 569 5.84 -19.82 -8.81
CA ALA A 569 7.07 -20.47 -8.37
C ALA A 569 7.78 -19.67 -7.27
N GLU A 570 7.97 -18.35 -7.47
CA GLU A 570 8.61 -17.45 -6.51
C GLU A 570 7.84 -17.35 -5.19
N GLY A 571 6.51 -17.23 -5.25
CA GLY A 571 5.67 -17.13 -4.05
C GLY A 571 5.68 -18.38 -3.16
N ARG A 572 6.08 -19.53 -3.71
CA ARG A 572 6.13 -20.83 -3.00
C ARG A 572 7.51 -21.19 -2.47
N LEU A 573 8.57 -20.52 -2.94
CA LEU A 573 9.95 -20.79 -2.53
C LEU A 573 10.16 -20.71 -1.01
N PRO A 574 9.60 -19.73 -0.27
CA PRO A 574 9.78 -19.66 1.19
C PRO A 574 9.14 -20.84 1.95
N GLN A 575 8.10 -21.45 1.37
CA GLN A 575 7.35 -22.54 2.00
C GLN A 575 8.00 -23.91 1.70
N PHE A 576 8.59 -24.07 0.52
CA PHE A 576 9.21 -25.31 0.06
C PHE A 576 10.65 -25.08 -0.34
N ILE A 577 11.48 -24.65 0.62
CA ILE A 577 12.87 -24.23 0.39
C ILE A 577 13.75 -25.32 -0.26
N PHE A 578 13.39 -26.60 -0.11
CA PHE A 578 14.09 -27.74 -0.69
C PHE A 578 13.48 -28.26 -2.01
N TRP A 579 12.39 -27.67 -2.48
CA TRP A 579 11.78 -28.06 -3.75
C TRP A 579 12.48 -27.36 -4.92
N LEU A 580 13.50 -28.03 -5.46
CA LEU A 580 14.38 -27.48 -6.48
C LEU A 580 13.67 -27.20 -7.81
N ASP A 581 12.56 -27.89 -8.09
CA ASP A 581 11.74 -27.67 -9.28
C ASP A 581 11.22 -26.22 -9.38
N LEU A 582 10.96 -25.56 -8.23
CA LEU A 582 10.56 -24.15 -8.21
C LEU A 582 11.59 -23.24 -8.88
N ASN A 583 12.89 -23.52 -8.68
CA ASN A 583 13.96 -22.72 -9.27
C ASN A 583 14.09 -22.97 -10.77
N ARG A 584 13.85 -24.20 -11.23
CA ARG A 584 13.76 -24.50 -12.67
C ARG A 584 12.57 -23.75 -13.29
N PHE A 585 11.39 -23.80 -12.68
CA PHE A 585 10.21 -23.10 -13.19
C PHE A 585 10.41 -21.58 -13.27
N SER A 586 11.01 -20.97 -12.26
CA SER A 586 11.38 -19.55 -12.30
C SER A 586 12.36 -19.25 -13.43
N ALA A 587 13.40 -20.07 -13.61
CA ALA A 587 14.38 -19.87 -14.68
C ALA A 587 13.80 -20.06 -16.10
N GLU A 588 12.90 -21.03 -16.27
CA GLU A 588 12.18 -21.27 -17.52
C GLU A 588 11.22 -20.13 -17.84
N ALA A 589 10.45 -19.66 -16.84
CA ALA A 589 9.57 -18.53 -16.99
C ALA A 589 10.34 -17.26 -17.41
N LEU A 590 11.43 -16.94 -16.70
CA LEU A 590 12.28 -15.79 -17.04
C LEU A 590 12.92 -15.91 -18.42
N ALA A 591 13.27 -17.13 -18.86
CA ALA A 591 13.76 -17.34 -20.22
C ALA A 591 12.70 -17.05 -21.28
N ARG A 592 11.44 -17.43 -21.04
CA ARG A 592 10.32 -17.20 -21.97
C ARG A 592 9.88 -15.74 -22.03
N LEU A 593 10.07 -14.98 -20.95
CA LEU A 593 9.76 -13.54 -20.89
C LEU A 593 10.75 -12.66 -21.66
N GLY A 594 11.86 -13.22 -22.15
CA GLY A 594 12.79 -12.58 -23.08
C GLY A 594 14.02 -11.94 -22.42
N GLU A 595 14.87 -11.34 -23.25
CA GLU A 595 16.23 -10.91 -22.89
C GLU A 595 16.32 -9.92 -21.73
N ARG A 596 15.29 -9.09 -21.53
CA ARG A 596 15.23 -8.17 -20.39
C ARG A 596 15.34 -8.91 -19.04
N PHE A 597 14.85 -10.15 -18.98
CA PHE A 597 14.82 -10.98 -17.77
C PHE A 597 16.05 -11.91 -17.65
N ALA A 598 16.98 -11.88 -18.62
CA ALA A 598 18.18 -12.71 -18.59
C ALA A 598 19.05 -12.51 -17.33
N PRO A 599 19.28 -11.27 -16.81
CA PRO A 599 20.03 -11.08 -15.57
C PRO A 599 19.34 -11.71 -14.35
N ALA A 600 18.00 -11.62 -14.28
CA ALA A 600 17.21 -12.27 -13.26
C ALA A 600 17.28 -13.79 -13.34
N ARG A 601 17.20 -14.35 -14.56
CA ARG A 601 17.38 -15.80 -14.79
C ARG A 601 18.75 -16.26 -14.31
N GLU A 602 19.81 -15.52 -14.66
CA GLU A 602 21.17 -15.85 -14.24
C GLU A 602 21.31 -15.82 -12.71
N ALA A 603 20.68 -14.85 -12.04
CA ALA A 603 20.66 -14.79 -10.58
C ALA A 603 20.02 -16.05 -9.97
N VAL A 604 18.86 -16.49 -10.46
CA VAL A 604 18.21 -17.73 -10.00
C VAL A 604 19.13 -18.95 -10.19
N CYS A 605 19.72 -19.09 -11.37
CA CYS A 605 20.64 -20.19 -11.68
C CYS A 605 21.87 -20.18 -10.76
N ARG A 606 22.48 -19.01 -10.55
CA ARG A 606 23.71 -18.86 -9.76
C ARG A 606 23.48 -19.18 -8.29
N GLU A 607 22.42 -18.66 -7.69
CA GLU A 607 22.10 -18.96 -6.29
C GLU A 607 21.75 -20.44 -6.09
N THR A 608 21.03 -21.04 -7.05
CA THR A 608 20.70 -22.48 -7.02
C THR A 608 21.96 -23.35 -7.12
N ALA A 609 22.90 -22.98 -8.00
CA ALA A 609 24.19 -23.65 -8.10
C ALA A 609 25.02 -23.50 -6.82
N ALA A 610 25.05 -22.31 -6.22
CA ALA A 610 25.75 -22.07 -4.96
C ALA A 610 25.19 -22.91 -3.80
N LEU A 611 23.86 -23.12 -3.75
CA LEU A 611 23.24 -24.05 -2.79
C LEU A 611 23.75 -25.48 -2.97
N LEU A 612 23.76 -25.99 -4.21
CA LEU A 612 24.18 -27.38 -4.48
C LEU A 612 25.68 -27.59 -4.29
N GLN A 613 26.51 -26.57 -4.53
CA GLN A 613 27.93 -26.60 -4.18
C GLN A 613 28.13 -26.69 -2.66
N ARG A 614 27.30 -25.99 -1.89
CA ARG A 614 27.34 -25.98 -0.42
C ARG A 614 26.76 -27.28 0.18
N LEU A 615 25.75 -27.86 -0.46
CA LEU A 615 25.03 -29.06 -0.02
C LEU A 615 24.99 -30.12 -1.13
N PRO A 616 26.13 -30.78 -1.43
CA PRO A 616 26.21 -31.78 -2.49
C PRO A 616 25.34 -33.00 -2.17
N GLY A 617 24.54 -33.45 -3.14
CA GLY A 617 23.61 -34.57 -3.00
C GLY A 617 22.18 -34.19 -2.61
N LEU A 618 21.90 -32.90 -2.43
CA LEU A 618 20.54 -32.40 -2.13
C LEU A 618 19.53 -32.73 -3.25
N ASP A 619 19.96 -32.73 -4.50
CA ASP A 619 19.19 -33.06 -5.71
C ASP A 619 18.81 -34.55 -5.82
N GLY A 620 19.44 -35.41 -5.02
CA GLY A 620 19.14 -36.84 -4.89
C GLY A 620 18.16 -37.19 -3.77
N LEU A 621 17.74 -36.22 -2.95
CA LEU A 621 16.82 -36.45 -1.83
C LEU A 621 15.35 -36.34 -2.24
N ALA A 622 14.49 -36.87 -1.38
CA ALA A 622 13.04 -36.85 -1.54
C ALA A 622 12.32 -36.42 -0.26
N PHE A 623 11.12 -35.89 -0.42
CA PHE A 623 10.17 -35.59 0.66
C PHE A 623 9.66 -36.88 1.33
N ALA A 624 8.91 -36.72 2.43
CA ALA A 624 8.34 -37.82 3.20
C ALA A 624 7.44 -38.77 2.39
N ASP A 625 6.70 -38.24 1.39
CA ASP A 625 5.86 -39.04 0.51
C ASP A 625 6.65 -39.76 -0.62
N GLY A 626 7.94 -39.46 -0.77
CA GLY A 626 8.82 -39.95 -1.84
C GLY A 626 8.86 -39.08 -3.10
N THR A 627 8.15 -37.96 -3.12
CA THR A 627 8.32 -36.94 -4.17
C THR A 627 9.78 -36.46 -4.15
N PRO A 628 10.50 -36.46 -5.28
CA PRO A 628 11.88 -36.02 -5.29
C PRO A 628 11.98 -34.50 -5.08
N PHE A 629 13.07 -34.03 -4.49
CA PHE A 629 13.37 -32.59 -4.39
C PHE A 629 13.62 -31.97 -5.77
N ALA A 630 14.21 -32.74 -6.68
CA ALA A 630 14.37 -32.42 -8.09
C ALA A 630 13.78 -33.54 -8.95
N ASP A 631 12.80 -33.20 -9.79
CA ASP A 631 12.30 -34.10 -10.82
C ASP A 631 13.40 -34.40 -11.89
N PRO A 632 13.20 -35.37 -12.80
CA PRO A 632 14.19 -35.68 -13.84
C PRO A 632 14.58 -34.49 -14.73
N ALA A 633 13.64 -33.59 -15.06
CA ALA A 633 13.91 -32.40 -15.87
C ALA A 633 14.72 -31.37 -15.08
N THR A 634 14.42 -31.20 -13.79
CA THR A 634 15.20 -30.38 -12.86
C THR A 634 16.60 -30.92 -12.69
N ARG A 635 16.79 -32.23 -12.51
CA ARG A 635 18.16 -32.81 -12.45
C ARG A 635 18.95 -32.57 -13.74
N GLN A 636 18.30 -32.67 -14.90
CA GLN A 636 18.95 -32.34 -16.17
C GLN A 636 19.34 -30.86 -16.27
N TRP A 637 18.45 -29.96 -15.86
CA TRP A 637 18.71 -28.52 -15.79
C TRP A 637 19.86 -28.19 -14.83
N LEU A 638 19.88 -28.80 -13.64
CA LEU A 638 20.94 -28.67 -12.64
C LEU A 638 22.30 -29.17 -13.17
N ALA A 639 22.33 -30.31 -13.85
CA ALA A 639 23.55 -30.85 -14.46
C ALA A 639 24.13 -29.90 -15.53
N GLY A 640 23.28 -29.21 -16.29
CA GLY A 640 23.70 -28.17 -17.25
C GLY A 640 24.38 -26.96 -16.60
N MET A 641 24.02 -26.64 -15.34
CA MET A 641 24.66 -25.56 -14.58
C MET A 641 26.02 -25.96 -13.99
N ALA A 642 26.20 -27.23 -13.58
CA ALA A 642 27.46 -27.72 -13.02
C ALA A 642 28.62 -27.72 -14.03
N GLY A 643 28.33 -27.89 -15.32
CA GLY A 643 29.34 -27.84 -16.39
C GLY A 643 29.98 -26.46 -16.60
N HIS A 644 29.34 -25.39 -16.13
CA HIS A 644 29.80 -24.00 -16.32
C HIS A 644 30.57 -23.45 -15.09
N GLY A 645 30.60 -24.17 -13.97
CA GLY A 645 31.15 -23.69 -12.68
C GLY A 645 32.59 -24.09 -12.34
N ALA A 646 33.27 -24.89 -13.18
CA ALA A 646 34.55 -25.50 -12.84
C ALA A 646 35.82 -24.74 -13.29
N THR A 647 35.70 -23.49 -13.78
CA THR A 647 36.86 -22.68 -14.22
C THR A 647 37.13 -21.43 -13.36
N ALA A 648 36.39 -21.22 -12.26
CA ALA A 648 36.56 -20.07 -11.39
C ALA A 648 37.40 -20.43 -10.14
N GLY A 649 38.70 -20.64 -10.33
CA GLY A 649 39.61 -21.01 -9.25
C GLY A 649 41.06 -20.69 -9.55
N ARG A 650 41.40 -19.41 -9.79
CA ARG A 650 42.72 -18.83 -9.50
C ARG A 650 42.69 -17.31 -9.59
N SER A 651 43.09 -16.71 -8.47
CA SER A 651 43.19 -15.29 -8.20
C SER A 651 44.26 -14.57 -9.05
N GLY A 652 43.90 -13.37 -9.51
CA GLY A 652 44.76 -12.19 -9.55
C GLY A 652 45.84 -12.14 -10.63
N THR A 653 45.57 -11.41 -11.71
CA THR A 653 46.23 -10.13 -12.02
C THR A 653 45.55 -9.44 -13.21
N GLU A 654 45.57 -8.12 -13.14
CA GLU A 654 45.21 -7.10 -14.11
C GLU A 654 45.17 -7.51 -15.59
N GLN A 655 44.07 -7.14 -16.27
CA GLN A 655 43.99 -6.41 -17.55
C GLN A 655 42.67 -6.76 -18.27
N GLY A 656 42.00 -5.73 -18.80
CA GLY A 656 40.64 -5.82 -19.30
C GLY A 656 40.45 -6.72 -20.54
N GLU A 657 39.28 -7.36 -20.60
CA GLU A 657 38.42 -7.76 -21.75
C GLU A 657 37.79 -9.17 -21.59
N PRO A 658 36.69 -9.54 -22.31
CA PRO A 658 35.78 -8.74 -23.14
C PRO A 658 34.30 -8.88 -22.74
N VAL A 659 33.45 -7.97 -23.24
CA VAL A 659 31.99 -8.18 -23.34
C VAL A 659 31.74 -9.53 -24.02
N SER A 660 30.77 -10.32 -23.53
CA SER A 660 30.42 -11.62 -24.11
C SER A 660 30.27 -11.48 -25.62
N ARG A 661 31.18 -12.08 -26.39
CA ARG A 661 31.31 -11.89 -27.85
C ARG A 661 30.05 -12.29 -28.61
N THR A 662 29.25 -13.20 -28.04
CA THR A 662 27.92 -13.57 -28.53
C THR A 662 26.95 -12.39 -28.48
N ALA A 663 26.96 -11.60 -27.40
CA ALA A 663 26.13 -10.39 -27.29
C ALA A 663 26.58 -9.28 -28.26
N GLU A 664 27.85 -9.23 -28.63
CA GLU A 664 28.31 -8.33 -29.69
C GLU A 664 27.78 -8.78 -31.06
N ILE A 665 27.79 -10.09 -31.35
CA ILE A 665 27.22 -10.64 -32.58
C ILE A 665 25.72 -10.39 -32.67
N ASP A 666 24.97 -10.66 -31.60
CA ASP A 666 23.51 -10.46 -31.58
C ASP A 666 23.14 -8.98 -31.71
N ARG A 667 23.91 -8.08 -31.08
CA ARG A 667 23.72 -6.63 -31.22
C ARG A 667 24.00 -6.16 -32.65
N GLU A 668 25.14 -6.55 -33.22
CA GLU A 668 25.51 -6.15 -34.58
C GLU A 668 24.55 -6.74 -35.62
N MET A 669 24.03 -7.95 -35.39
CA MET A 669 22.98 -8.56 -36.21
C MET A 669 21.65 -7.84 -36.11
N GLY A 670 21.22 -7.46 -34.90
CA GLY A 670 20.00 -6.66 -34.70
C GLY A 670 20.06 -5.31 -35.40
N GLU A 671 21.21 -4.63 -35.32
CA GLU A 671 21.44 -3.36 -36.02
C GLU A 671 21.49 -3.53 -37.55
N ALA A 672 22.13 -4.59 -38.05
CA ALA A 672 22.16 -4.91 -39.48
C ALA A 672 20.75 -5.24 -40.03
N GLN A 673 19.93 -5.98 -39.26
CA GLN A 673 18.55 -6.28 -39.63
C GLN A 673 17.67 -5.01 -39.64
N ALA A 674 17.90 -4.07 -38.71
CA ALA A 674 17.21 -2.78 -38.73
C ALA A 674 17.55 -1.99 -40.00
N LEU A 675 18.81 -1.94 -40.40
CA LEU A 675 19.23 -1.29 -41.65
C LEU A 675 18.60 -1.94 -42.90
N VAL A 676 18.41 -3.26 -42.91
CA VAL A 676 17.70 -3.95 -43.99
C VAL A 676 16.22 -3.55 -44.03
N ARG A 677 15.55 -3.39 -42.87
CA ARG A 677 14.15 -2.91 -42.79
C ARG A 677 14.01 -1.49 -43.32
N ASP A 678 15.03 -0.65 -43.11
CA ASP A 678 15.10 0.72 -43.64
C ASP A 678 15.50 0.78 -45.13
N GLY A 679 15.63 -0.38 -45.81
CA GLY A 679 15.99 -0.47 -47.23
C GLY A 679 17.48 -0.27 -47.53
N LYS A 680 18.34 -0.19 -46.51
CA LYS A 680 19.79 0.06 -46.62
C LYS A 680 20.59 -1.25 -46.57
N LEU A 681 20.35 -2.14 -47.53
CA LEU A 681 20.99 -3.46 -47.58
C LEU A 681 22.52 -3.37 -47.75
N ILE A 682 23.02 -2.41 -48.52
CA ILE A 682 24.46 -2.25 -48.76
C ILE A 682 25.18 -1.91 -47.44
N ASP A 683 24.67 -0.92 -46.70
CA ASP A 683 25.22 -0.51 -45.40
C ASP A 683 25.22 -1.67 -44.39
N ALA A 684 24.15 -2.48 -44.38
CA ALA A 684 24.04 -3.66 -43.52
C ALA A 684 25.08 -4.74 -43.86
N VAL A 685 25.32 -4.99 -45.15
CA VAL A 685 26.31 -5.95 -45.64
C VAL A 685 27.73 -5.46 -45.39
N GLU A 686 28.04 -4.20 -45.70
CA GLU A 686 29.37 -3.60 -45.45
C GLU A 686 29.73 -3.65 -43.98
N ARG A 687 28.75 -3.43 -43.09
CA ARG A 687 28.94 -3.51 -41.65
C ARG A 687 29.37 -4.89 -41.19
N LEU A 688 28.65 -5.94 -41.59
CA LEU A 688 29.00 -7.31 -41.21
C LEU A 688 30.27 -7.80 -41.91
N GLN A 689 30.52 -7.39 -43.16
CA GLN A 689 31.78 -7.68 -43.86
C GLN A 689 32.99 -7.04 -43.18
N LYS A 690 32.84 -5.81 -42.64
CA LYS A 690 33.90 -5.18 -41.85
C LYS A 690 34.25 -6.01 -40.62
N ARG A 691 33.24 -6.52 -39.90
CA ARG A 691 33.43 -7.40 -38.74
C ARG A 691 34.05 -8.74 -39.11
N LEU A 692 33.63 -9.34 -40.22
CA LEU A 692 34.24 -10.54 -40.79
C LEU A 692 35.73 -10.32 -41.14
N GLY A 693 36.08 -9.15 -41.67
CA GLY A 693 37.47 -8.78 -41.99
C GLY A 693 38.34 -8.58 -40.74
N THR A 694 37.77 -8.01 -39.67
CA THR A 694 38.49 -7.73 -38.41
C THR A 694 38.47 -8.89 -37.42
N GLY A 695 37.76 -9.98 -37.69
CA GLY A 695 37.67 -11.13 -36.77
C GLY A 695 39.05 -11.69 -36.42
N ALA A 696 39.32 -11.86 -35.12
CA ALA A 696 40.65 -12.19 -34.60
C ALA A 696 40.98 -13.68 -34.77
N SER A 697 39.97 -14.55 -34.79
CA SER A 697 40.12 -16.01 -34.91
C SER A 697 39.37 -16.60 -36.11
N ARG A 698 39.77 -17.80 -36.54
CA ARG A 698 39.08 -18.51 -37.63
C ARG A 698 37.64 -18.88 -37.28
N GLN A 699 37.37 -19.23 -36.02
CA GLN A 699 36.03 -19.52 -35.51
C GLN A 699 35.14 -18.27 -35.52
N GLU A 700 35.69 -17.12 -35.12
CA GLU A 700 34.96 -15.86 -35.13
C GLU A 700 34.63 -15.39 -36.55
N LYS A 701 35.55 -15.60 -37.49
CA LYS A 701 35.27 -15.37 -38.92
C LYS A 701 34.16 -16.29 -39.45
N LEU A 702 34.11 -17.54 -39.01
CA LEU A 702 33.01 -18.44 -39.37
C LEU A 702 31.67 -17.93 -38.84
N ILE A 703 31.61 -17.49 -37.58
CA ILE A 703 30.37 -16.98 -36.98
C ILE A 703 29.91 -15.69 -37.67
N TRP A 704 30.80 -14.74 -37.94
CA TRP A 704 30.45 -13.53 -38.70
C TRP A 704 30.04 -13.82 -40.14
N ARG A 705 30.63 -14.84 -40.77
CA ARG A 705 30.24 -15.29 -42.11
C ARG A 705 28.86 -15.93 -42.10
N LEU A 706 28.54 -16.70 -41.06
CA LEU A 706 27.23 -17.31 -40.86
C LEU A 706 26.16 -16.22 -40.66
N ALA A 707 26.43 -15.25 -39.80
CA ALA A 707 25.61 -14.05 -39.58
C ALA A 707 25.35 -13.26 -40.88
N LEU A 708 26.39 -13.01 -41.67
CA LEU A 708 26.25 -12.34 -42.97
C LEU A 708 25.40 -13.16 -43.96
N ALA A 709 25.63 -14.47 -44.04
CA ALA A 709 24.85 -15.34 -44.90
C ALA A 709 23.37 -15.38 -44.48
N GLU A 710 23.11 -15.38 -43.17
CA GLU A 710 21.75 -15.39 -42.62
C GLU A 710 21.00 -14.12 -42.97
N LEU A 711 21.65 -12.96 -42.84
CA LEU A 711 21.09 -11.67 -43.27
C LEU A 711 20.69 -11.69 -44.76
N LEU A 712 21.56 -12.22 -45.62
CA LEU A 712 21.33 -12.26 -47.07
C LEU A 712 20.23 -13.24 -47.47
N VAL A 713 20.16 -14.41 -46.83
CA VAL A 713 19.10 -15.39 -47.06
C VAL A 713 17.74 -14.83 -46.61
N ASN A 714 17.68 -14.23 -45.41
CA ASN A 714 16.45 -13.63 -44.88
C ASN A 714 15.99 -12.41 -45.69
N ALA A 715 16.92 -11.67 -46.30
CA ALA A 715 16.61 -10.55 -47.21
C ALA A 715 16.20 -11.00 -48.63
N ASN A 716 15.99 -12.31 -48.88
CA ASN A 716 15.71 -12.88 -50.21
C ASN A 716 16.78 -12.52 -51.26
N ARG A 717 18.05 -12.47 -50.86
CA ARG A 717 19.22 -12.22 -51.73
C ARG A 717 20.15 -13.43 -51.74
N THR A 718 19.55 -14.61 -51.89
CA THR A 718 20.22 -15.90 -51.75
C THR A 718 21.38 -16.09 -52.73
N SER A 719 21.31 -15.54 -53.94
CA SER A 719 22.40 -15.60 -54.93
C SER A 719 23.70 -14.96 -54.43
N LEU A 720 23.61 -13.91 -53.60
CA LEU A 720 24.78 -13.26 -52.97
C LEU A 720 25.27 -14.04 -51.74
N ALA A 721 24.42 -14.86 -51.12
CA ALA A 721 24.78 -15.70 -49.98
C ALA A 721 25.57 -16.96 -50.37
N LEU A 722 25.36 -17.49 -51.59
CA LEU A 722 25.96 -18.75 -52.06
C LEU A 722 27.48 -18.91 -51.79
N PRO A 723 28.36 -17.97 -52.16
CA PRO A 723 29.79 -18.12 -51.90
C PRO A 723 30.13 -18.14 -50.40
N HIS A 724 29.33 -17.48 -49.57
CA HIS A 724 29.49 -17.52 -48.11
C HIS A 724 29.02 -18.87 -47.53
N LEU A 725 27.91 -19.41 -48.04
CA LEU A 725 27.38 -20.72 -47.61
C LEU A 725 28.31 -21.88 -47.99
N GLU A 726 28.89 -21.85 -49.19
CA GLU A 726 29.90 -22.83 -49.60
C GLU A 726 31.13 -22.79 -48.69
N GLN A 727 31.59 -21.58 -48.33
CA GLN A 727 32.71 -21.41 -47.41
C GLN A 727 32.37 -21.86 -45.99
N VAL A 728 31.15 -21.62 -45.51
CA VAL A 728 30.67 -22.12 -44.19
C VAL A 728 30.72 -23.64 -44.15
N ILE A 729 30.25 -24.33 -45.20
CA ILE A 729 30.31 -25.79 -45.28
C ILE A 729 31.75 -26.32 -45.28
N ALA A 730 32.64 -25.68 -46.03
CA ALA A 730 34.05 -26.05 -46.08
C ALA A 730 34.72 -25.87 -44.71
N GLU A 731 34.40 -24.79 -43.99
CA GLU A 731 34.92 -24.50 -42.66
C GLU A 731 34.37 -25.46 -41.60
N ILE A 732 33.07 -25.82 -41.65
CA ILE A 732 32.49 -26.86 -40.78
C ILE A 732 33.24 -28.18 -40.92
N GLY A 733 33.55 -28.60 -42.16
CA GLY A 733 34.33 -29.81 -42.41
C GLY A 733 35.79 -29.68 -41.94
N THR A 734 36.44 -28.54 -42.24
CA THR A 734 37.85 -28.30 -41.90
C THR A 734 38.09 -28.28 -40.39
N PHE A 735 37.15 -27.72 -39.62
CA PHE A 735 37.24 -27.63 -38.15
C PHE A 735 36.61 -28.82 -37.43
N GLY A 736 36.04 -29.80 -38.15
CA GLY A 736 35.39 -30.96 -37.54
C GLY A 736 34.21 -30.59 -36.65
N LEU A 737 33.48 -29.51 -36.97
CA LEU A 737 32.43 -28.99 -36.07
C LEU A 737 31.28 -29.96 -35.86
N GLU A 738 31.06 -30.90 -36.78
CA GLU A 738 30.04 -31.94 -36.61
C GLU A 738 30.30 -32.83 -35.38
N GLU A 739 31.56 -32.98 -34.95
CA GLU A 739 31.94 -33.73 -33.75
C GLU A 739 32.14 -32.82 -32.53
N TYR A 740 32.76 -31.65 -32.76
CA TYR A 740 33.21 -30.77 -31.68
C TYR A 740 32.14 -29.75 -31.21
N ASP A 741 31.32 -29.23 -32.13
CA ASP A 741 30.22 -28.32 -31.85
C ASP A 741 29.03 -28.60 -32.80
N PRO A 742 28.28 -29.70 -32.53
CA PRO A 742 27.23 -30.14 -33.44
C PRO A 742 26.11 -29.11 -33.56
N SER A 743 25.95 -28.21 -32.59
CA SER A 743 24.94 -27.16 -32.59
C SER A 743 25.24 -26.08 -33.63
N LEU A 744 26.48 -25.57 -33.65
CA LEU A 744 26.93 -24.58 -34.63
C LEU A 744 27.04 -25.19 -36.03
N ALA A 745 27.50 -26.44 -36.13
CA ALA A 745 27.53 -27.18 -37.39
C ALA A 745 26.11 -27.33 -37.96
N LEU A 746 25.13 -27.71 -37.12
CA LEU A 746 23.75 -27.86 -37.54
C LEU A 746 23.15 -26.52 -37.99
N GLN A 747 23.41 -25.41 -37.29
CA GLN A 747 22.95 -24.08 -37.72
C GLN A 747 23.50 -23.70 -39.10
N GLY A 748 24.80 -23.89 -39.32
CA GLY A 748 25.43 -23.59 -40.61
C GLY A 748 24.96 -24.48 -41.75
N LEU A 749 24.80 -25.79 -41.50
CA LEU A 749 24.29 -26.74 -42.50
C LEU A 749 22.82 -26.44 -42.86
N LYS A 750 21.97 -26.09 -41.89
CA LYS A 750 20.57 -25.71 -42.16
C LYS A 750 20.48 -24.47 -43.04
N LEU A 751 21.26 -23.44 -42.71
CA LEU A 751 21.25 -22.21 -43.50
C LEU A 751 21.80 -22.44 -44.92
N ALA A 752 22.84 -23.26 -45.05
CA ALA A 752 23.37 -23.63 -46.36
C ALA A 752 22.38 -24.47 -47.19
N TRP A 753 21.66 -25.40 -46.55
CA TRP A 753 20.59 -26.16 -47.21
C TRP A 753 19.50 -25.22 -47.74
N LEU A 754 18.98 -24.31 -46.91
CA LEU A 754 17.97 -23.33 -47.33
C LEU A 754 18.47 -22.48 -48.52
N GLY A 755 19.73 -22.04 -48.47
CA GLY A 755 20.29 -21.22 -49.53
C GLY A 755 20.51 -21.98 -50.85
N PHE A 756 20.94 -23.23 -50.80
CA PHE A 756 21.17 -24.07 -51.98
C PHE A 756 19.87 -24.60 -52.57
N ASP A 757 18.92 -25.01 -51.74
CA ASP A 757 17.64 -25.52 -52.20
C ASP A 757 16.80 -24.44 -52.90
N ALA A 758 16.96 -23.18 -52.51
CA ALA A 758 16.35 -22.06 -53.20
C ALA A 758 16.89 -21.82 -54.63
N GLN A 759 17.98 -22.47 -55.06
CA GLN A 759 18.54 -22.30 -56.41
C GLN A 759 17.99 -23.35 -57.39
N ALA A 760 17.70 -22.91 -58.61
CA ALA A 760 17.21 -23.79 -59.67
C ALA A 760 18.31 -24.59 -60.39
N GLU A 761 19.59 -24.19 -60.26
CA GLU A 761 20.69 -24.85 -60.96
C GLU A 761 20.99 -26.25 -60.37
N PRO A 762 21.16 -27.29 -61.21
CA PRO A 762 21.34 -28.67 -60.74
C PRO A 762 22.48 -28.85 -59.73
N ARG A 763 23.60 -28.13 -59.92
CA ARG A 763 24.77 -28.20 -59.04
C ARG A 763 24.47 -27.82 -57.59
N PHE A 764 23.52 -26.91 -57.34
CA PHE A 764 23.15 -26.50 -55.99
C PHE A 764 22.12 -27.46 -55.37
N LYS A 765 21.26 -28.07 -56.19
CA LYS A 765 20.36 -29.13 -55.73
C LYS A 765 21.12 -30.38 -55.27
N GLU A 766 22.21 -30.73 -55.95
CA GLU A 766 23.12 -31.80 -55.48
C GLU A 766 23.78 -31.43 -54.14
N LYS A 767 24.29 -30.19 -54.00
CA LYS A 767 24.86 -29.72 -52.72
C LYS A 767 23.83 -29.65 -51.60
N ALA A 768 22.58 -29.29 -51.90
CA ALA A 768 21.49 -29.31 -50.93
C ALA A 768 21.23 -30.75 -50.45
N ALA A 769 21.17 -31.73 -51.36
CA ALA A 769 21.00 -33.14 -50.99
C ALA A 769 22.16 -33.65 -50.12
N GLU A 770 23.41 -33.31 -50.46
CA GLU A 770 24.58 -33.67 -49.65
C GLU A 770 24.53 -33.03 -48.25
N THR A 771 24.16 -31.75 -48.18
CA THR A 771 24.02 -31.01 -46.90
C THR A 771 22.92 -31.63 -46.05
N LEU A 772 21.81 -32.04 -46.66
CA LEU A 772 20.68 -32.68 -45.98
C LEU A 772 21.09 -34.04 -45.39
N HIS A 773 21.93 -34.82 -46.10
CA HIS A 773 22.49 -36.05 -45.55
C HIS A 773 23.39 -35.81 -44.34
N ARG A 774 24.16 -34.71 -44.34
CA ARG A 774 25.00 -34.33 -43.20
C ARG A 774 24.14 -33.89 -42.01
N ILE A 775 23.08 -33.12 -42.24
CA ILE A 775 22.08 -32.78 -41.22
C ILE A 775 21.46 -34.06 -40.65
N ALA A 776 21.09 -35.03 -41.47
CA ALA A 776 20.49 -36.28 -41.02
C ALA A 776 21.40 -37.10 -40.09
N ARG A 777 22.74 -36.96 -40.21
CA ARG A 777 23.69 -37.62 -39.29
C ARG A 777 23.73 -36.97 -37.92
N LEU A 778 23.53 -35.66 -37.85
CA LEU A 778 23.53 -34.89 -36.60
C LEU A 778 22.15 -34.91 -35.92
N ASP A 779 21.10 -34.73 -36.70
CA ASP A 779 19.71 -34.68 -36.24
C ASP A 779 18.77 -35.23 -37.35
N PRO A 780 18.43 -36.54 -37.29
CA PRO A 780 17.49 -37.14 -38.23
C PRO A 780 16.08 -36.53 -38.18
N ALA A 781 15.65 -36.00 -37.03
CA ALA A 781 14.32 -35.40 -36.89
C ALA A 781 14.25 -34.06 -37.64
N GLU A 782 15.33 -33.28 -37.60
CA GLU A 782 15.43 -32.03 -38.36
C GLU A 782 15.48 -32.27 -39.88
N MET A 783 16.14 -33.32 -40.35
CA MET A 783 16.07 -33.68 -41.78
C MET A 783 14.63 -33.95 -42.23
N VAL A 784 13.84 -34.68 -41.44
CA VAL A 784 12.43 -34.97 -41.77
C VAL A 784 11.58 -33.71 -41.76
N ARG A 785 11.88 -32.73 -40.90
CA ARG A 785 11.19 -31.43 -40.90
C ARG A 785 11.51 -30.64 -42.16
N LEU A 786 12.78 -30.59 -42.56
CA LEU A 786 13.22 -29.85 -43.75
C LEU A 786 12.78 -30.52 -45.06
N ALA A 787 12.70 -31.85 -45.11
CA ALA A 787 12.26 -32.58 -46.31
C ALA A 787 10.73 -32.59 -46.52
N LYS A 788 9.95 -32.16 -45.52
CA LYS A 788 8.47 -32.09 -45.58
C LYS A 788 7.93 -30.69 -45.87
N GLY A 789 8.78 -29.65 -45.76
CA GLY A 789 8.49 -28.30 -46.22
C GLY A 789 8.89 -28.15 -47.68
#